data_AF-A0A380BAU8-F1
#
_entry.id   AF-A0A380BAU8-F1
#
_cell.length_a   1.000
_cell.length_b   1.000
_cell.length_c   1.000
_cell.angle_alpha   90.00
_cell.angle_beta   90.00
_cell.angle_gamma   90.00
#
_symmetry.space_group_name_H-M   'P 1'
#
loop_
_entity.id
_entity.type
_entity.pdbx_description
1 polymer ?
#
loop_
_entity_poly.entity_id
_entity_poly.type
_entity_poly.pdbx_seq_one_letter_code
_entity_poly.pdbx_strand_id
1 'polypeptide(L)'
;MRNTIIVTVLLFIAVIGASIYYFSDLNQDHKDAVKPLKFLPKETYLISSFKNDETTDNIFKDFEIFDALLGKKETDEIRKLKNILLRSAAIQPYTLNEEIFISLHPEDKEIKPVFIIPFSSDLKKEELSTLFSGLSKQFRVSKQDSLGKTIYAFDEGKKDTVLYVAYDHQIVFASYSKKLIGTILDDKVVKMDQHQIDFFIKHNSKNSPMSVYFDHRQINPIAKQLTNRKPGFYVNMFADLRGESAWNINYKNDALMLVGESEITNDSSYLAVFASQSKTDQTLYNYFPANTATYIEYSISDTASFGNKLMKFFEKKDDVKKYNNHIRNIESNTKLTYAKDIRKIWGSDFATTELDNGDLLGFVQIADSVSFSKTISKLSKELGDSIYQLDFSNTLYFAFGDAFKQFQRPYFTIIDKRTLVFANNQSNLQEYLRSWNAQRLLTGTLGFKNFEKLQGNKANVTFFLHSKNASGIIANSLASSYLKNYREKENFGFQDFYSWSIQLGGNNGSFLSSIYGIYKSKNALGGTPDWTYQFDGKLIGQPWVFEHSDTSKMILAQEQNHTIHAIHPKGTKLWSAVLSGRVIGSPIQLPDRSVVLVTDNRRLYRFDTSGKVHKGFSLGIPQQANDGPSVASFDNNMLLIPAGNTILAYDLEGKSLANWKNVDLDGELLFDIKTIQFKKHRLPHYFH
;
A
#
# COMPACT_ATOMS: atom_id res chain seq x y z
N MET A 1 -10.79 -60.56 10.51
CA MET A 1 -9.57 -59.75 10.80
C MET A 1 -8.52 -59.82 9.70
N ARG A 2 -8.11 -61.01 9.22
CA ARG A 2 -7.07 -61.14 8.16
C ARG A 2 -7.42 -60.43 6.84
N ASN A 3 -8.67 -60.51 6.38
CA ASN A 3 -9.10 -59.81 5.14
C ASN A 3 -9.15 -58.29 5.32
N THR A 4 -9.48 -57.80 6.51
CA THR A 4 -9.49 -56.37 6.83
C THR A 4 -8.07 -55.80 6.83
N ILE A 5 -7.10 -56.52 7.40
CA ILE A 5 -5.68 -56.12 7.39
C ILE A 5 -5.13 -56.08 5.97
N ILE A 6 -5.45 -57.06 5.12
CA ILE A 6 -4.99 -57.09 3.72
C ILE A 6 -5.56 -55.91 2.93
N VAL A 7 -6.84 -55.58 3.10
CA VAL A 7 -7.48 -54.44 2.43
C VAL A 7 -6.89 -53.11 2.91
N THR A 8 -6.64 -52.96 4.22
CA THR A 8 -6.01 -51.74 4.76
C THR A 8 -4.58 -51.56 4.28
N VAL A 9 -3.79 -52.64 4.20
CA VAL A 9 -2.42 -52.60 3.66
C VAL A 9 -2.42 -52.27 2.17
N LEU A 10 -3.34 -52.84 1.38
CA LEU A 10 -3.48 -52.50 -0.04
C LEU A 10 -3.91 -51.05 -0.25
N LEU A 11 -4.84 -50.54 0.55
CA LEU A 11 -5.23 -49.12 0.53
C LEU A 11 -4.08 -48.21 0.92
N PHE A 12 -3.29 -48.57 1.93
CA PHE A 12 -2.13 -47.80 2.36
C PHE A 12 -1.03 -47.77 1.28
N ILE A 13 -0.76 -48.91 0.63
CA ILE A 13 0.16 -48.99 -0.50
C ILE A 13 -0.37 -48.20 -1.71
N ALA A 14 -1.68 -48.23 -1.98
CA ALA A 14 -2.30 -47.45 -3.04
C ALA A 14 -2.22 -45.94 -2.79
N VAL A 15 -2.41 -45.50 -1.53
CA VAL A 15 -2.25 -44.09 -1.14
C VAL A 15 -0.78 -43.65 -1.23
N ILE A 16 0.17 -44.50 -0.81
CA ILE A 16 1.60 -44.23 -0.98
C ILE A 16 1.96 -44.20 -2.46
N GLY A 17 1.47 -45.14 -3.27
CA GLY A 17 1.70 -45.19 -4.71
C GLY A 17 1.12 -43.98 -5.43
N ALA A 18 -0.12 -43.58 -5.10
CA ALA A 18 -0.74 -42.37 -5.61
C ALA A 18 -0.01 -41.10 -5.17
N SER A 19 0.50 -41.06 -3.93
CA SER A 19 1.32 -39.96 -3.44
C SER A 19 2.65 -39.90 -4.17
N ILE A 20 3.37 -41.01 -4.31
CA ILE A 20 4.65 -41.07 -5.05
C ILE A 20 4.43 -40.68 -6.52
N TYR A 21 3.35 -41.15 -7.16
CA TYR A 21 3.01 -40.79 -8.53
C TYR A 21 2.71 -39.28 -8.64
N TYR A 22 1.85 -38.74 -7.79
CA TYR A 22 1.51 -37.31 -7.74
C TYR A 22 2.74 -36.43 -7.46
N PHE A 23 3.64 -36.84 -6.56
CA PHE A 23 4.89 -36.13 -6.28
C PHE A 23 5.97 -36.36 -7.34
N SER A 24 5.93 -37.46 -8.10
CA SER A 24 6.83 -37.68 -9.24
C SER A 24 6.42 -36.84 -10.45
N ASP A 25 5.13 -36.60 -10.65
CA ASP A 25 4.57 -35.73 -11.69
C ASP A 25 4.89 -34.25 -11.38
N LEU A 26 4.80 -33.85 -10.10
CA LEU A 26 5.31 -32.56 -9.63
C LEU A 26 6.82 -32.37 -9.92
N ASN A 27 7.62 -33.44 -9.85
CA ASN A 27 9.06 -33.39 -10.16
C ASN A 27 9.37 -33.34 -11.67
N GLN A 28 8.46 -33.78 -12.55
CA GLN A 28 8.57 -33.58 -14.01
C GLN A 28 8.18 -32.14 -14.39
N ASP A 29 7.08 -31.62 -13.85
CA ASP A 29 6.67 -30.22 -13.97
C ASP A 29 7.76 -29.24 -13.50
N HIS A 30 8.44 -29.58 -12.39
CA HIS A 30 9.57 -28.78 -11.90
C HIS A 30 10.76 -28.78 -12.86
N LYS A 31 11.03 -29.87 -13.60
CA LYS A 31 12.17 -29.93 -14.53
C LYS A 31 11.94 -29.11 -15.81
N ASP A 32 10.70 -29.04 -16.29
CA ASP A 32 10.37 -28.28 -17.50
C ASP A 32 10.30 -26.77 -17.23
N ALA A 33 9.81 -26.34 -16.06
CA ALA A 33 9.82 -24.93 -15.63
C ALA A 33 11.23 -24.36 -15.36
N VAL A 34 12.20 -25.21 -14.98
CA VAL A 34 13.60 -24.82 -14.74
C VAL A 34 14.33 -24.43 -16.02
N LYS A 35 13.94 -25.01 -17.15
CA LYS A 35 14.75 -25.00 -18.38
C LYS A 35 15.03 -23.59 -18.93
N PRO A 36 14.06 -22.65 -19.00
CA PRO A 36 14.30 -21.36 -19.63
C PRO A 36 15.19 -20.42 -18.82
N LEU A 37 15.07 -20.46 -17.49
CA LEU A 37 15.82 -19.56 -16.60
C LEU A 37 17.33 -19.85 -16.58
N LYS A 38 17.74 -21.08 -16.90
CA LYS A 38 19.16 -21.49 -16.98
C LYS A 38 19.96 -20.77 -18.08
N PHE A 39 19.30 -20.23 -19.10
CA PHE A 39 19.96 -19.52 -20.20
C PHE A 39 20.16 -18.03 -19.91
N LEU A 40 19.48 -17.51 -18.88
CA LEU A 40 19.55 -16.10 -18.54
C LEU A 40 20.91 -15.75 -17.92
N PRO A 41 21.55 -14.65 -18.37
CA PRO A 41 22.74 -14.13 -17.75
C PRO A 41 22.51 -13.83 -16.26
N LYS A 42 23.57 -13.93 -15.46
CA LYS A 42 23.53 -13.53 -14.05
C LYS A 42 23.10 -12.07 -13.87
N GLU A 43 23.39 -11.21 -14.83
CA GLU A 43 22.92 -9.82 -14.87
C GLU A 43 21.54 -9.73 -15.52
N THR A 44 20.53 -10.16 -14.77
CA THR A 44 19.10 -10.04 -15.11
C THR A 44 18.41 -9.22 -14.05
N TYR A 45 17.81 -8.09 -14.41
CA TYR A 45 17.23 -7.12 -13.46
C TYR A 45 15.88 -7.57 -12.89
N LEU A 46 15.03 -8.14 -13.73
CA LEU A 46 13.69 -8.58 -13.36
C LEU A 46 13.27 -9.68 -14.32
N ILE A 47 12.51 -10.66 -13.83
CA ILE A 47 11.89 -11.67 -14.68
C ILE A 47 10.41 -11.68 -14.32
N SER A 48 9.54 -11.65 -15.31
CA SER A 48 8.13 -11.92 -15.13
C SER A 48 7.73 -13.17 -15.90
N SER A 49 6.89 -14.01 -15.33
CA SER A 49 6.28 -15.15 -16.02
C SER A 49 4.77 -15.06 -16.01
N PHE A 50 4.13 -15.56 -17.07
CA PHE A 50 2.68 -15.66 -17.18
C PHE A 50 2.31 -16.82 -18.11
N LYS A 51 1.12 -17.38 -17.94
CA LYS A 51 0.65 -18.49 -18.77
C LYS A 51 0.10 -17.98 -20.10
N ASN A 52 0.46 -18.62 -21.20
CA ASN A 52 -0.05 -18.26 -22.52
C ASN A 52 -1.43 -18.89 -22.78
N ASP A 53 -2.48 -18.32 -22.20
CA ASP A 53 -3.87 -18.78 -22.39
C ASP A 53 -4.88 -17.62 -22.48
N GLU A 54 -6.13 -17.96 -22.81
CA GLU A 54 -7.22 -16.99 -22.95
C GLU A 54 -7.61 -16.33 -21.62
N THR A 55 -7.46 -17.05 -20.50
CA THR A 55 -7.74 -16.53 -19.16
C THR A 55 -6.82 -15.36 -18.82
N THR A 56 -5.52 -15.55 -19.05
CA THR A 56 -4.48 -14.54 -18.81
C THR A 56 -4.66 -13.33 -19.72
N ASP A 57 -5.02 -13.57 -20.98
CA ASP A 57 -5.36 -12.51 -21.94
C ASP A 57 -6.53 -11.65 -21.46
N ASN A 58 -7.59 -12.29 -20.96
CA ASN A 58 -8.76 -11.61 -20.44
C ASN A 58 -8.49 -10.85 -19.14
N ILE A 59 -7.59 -11.35 -18.29
CA ILE A 59 -7.16 -10.66 -17.08
C ILE A 59 -6.45 -9.37 -17.43
N PHE A 60 -5.48 -9.41 -18.35
CA PHE A 60 -4.61 -8.27 -18.62
C PHE A 60 -5.13 -7.27 -19.65
N LYS A 61 -6.20 -7.57 -20.40
CA LYS A 61 -6.75 -6.63 -21.40
C LYS A 61 -7.18 -5.29 -20.79
N ASP A 62 -7.62 -5.29 -19.53
CA ASP A 62 -8.17 -4.11 -18.83
C ASP A 62 -7.14 -3.47 -17.86
N PHE A 63 -5.88 -3.94 -17.86
CA PHE A 63 -4.84 -3.46 -16.93
C PHE A 63 -4.17 -2.18 -17.45
N GLU A 64 -4.82 -1.03 -17.22
CA GLU A 64 -4.27 0.31 -17.52
C GLU A 64 -2.89 0.55 -16.87
N ILE A 65 -2.60 -0.18 -15.79
CA ILE A 65 -1.37 -0.03 -15.01
C ILE A 65 -0.10 -0.39 -15.78
N PHE A 66 -0.16 -1.36 -16.71
CA PHE A 66 1.00 -1.72 -17.52
C PHE A 66 1.29 -0.68 -18.59
N ASP A 67 0.25 -0.11 -19.21
CA ASP A 67 0.40 1.04 -20.11
C ASP A 67 1.01 2.24 -19.37
N ALA A 68 0.58 2.47 -18.13
CA ALA A 68 1.13 3.54 -17.31
C ALA A 68 2.61 3.34 -16.97
N LEU A 69 3.08 2.10 -16.81
CA LEU A 69 4.45 1.76 -16.42
C LEU A 69 5.41 1.63 -17.61
N LEU A 70 5.00 0.86 -18.62
CA LEU A 70 5.83 0.50 -19.77
C LEU A 70 5.78 1.57 -20.86
N GLY A 71 4.67 2.32 -20.92
CA GLY A 71 4.38 3.27 -21.99
C GLY A 71 3.45 2.64 -23.05
N LYS A 72 2.50 3.42 -23.55
CA LYS A 72 1.51 2.93 -24.54
C LYS A 72 2.15 2.40 -25.81
N LYS A 73 3.16 3.11 -26.33
CA LYS A 73 3.90 2.68 -27.53
C LYS A 73 4.57 1.33 -27.31
N GLU A 74 5.23 1.16 -26.17
CA GLU A 74 5.92 -0.07 -25.79
C GLU A 74 4.94 -1.22 -25.56
N THR A 75 3.81 -0.99 -24.90
CA THR A 75 2.75 -2.01 -24.77
C THR A 75 2.15 -2.41 -26.11
N ASP A 76 1.97 -1.45 -27.03
CA ASP A 76 1.49 -1.76 -28.38
C ASP A 76 2.47 -2.66 -29.14
N GLU A 77 3.78 -2.42 -29.01
CA GLU A 77 4.80 -3.31 -29.57
C GLU A 77 4.77 -4.71 -28.92
N ILE A 78 4.60 -4.80 -27.60
CA ILE A 78 4.42 -6.09 -26.91
C ILE A 78 3.17 -6.82 -27.42
N ARG A 79 2.06 -6.10 -27.65
CA ARG A 79 0.82 -6.68 -28.17
C ARG A 79 0.98 -7.19 -29.60
N LYS A 80 1.71 -6.45 -30.44
CA LYS A 80 2.08 -6.91 -31.79
C LYS A 80 2.92 -8.17 -31.72
N LEU A 81 3.95 -8.18 -30.87
CA LEU A 81 4.84 -9.33 -30.70
C LEU A 81 4.07 -10.57 -30.25
N LYS A 82 3.17 -10.42 -29.28
CA LYS A 82 2.25 -11.48 -28.85
C LYS A 82 1.41 -12.01 -30.01
N ASN A 83 0.87 -11.14 -30.86
CA ASN A 83 0.07 -11.56 -32.00
C ASN A 83 0.90 -12.35 -33.03
N ILE A 84 2.13 -11.91 -33.29
CA ILE A 84 3.04 -12.54 -34.26
C ILE A 84 3.59 -13.87 -33.73
N LEU A 85 4.07 -13.89 -32.48
CA LEU A 85 4.77 -15.04 -31.91
C LEU A 85 3.84 -16.03 -31.22
N LEU A 86 2.79 -15.58 -30.53
CA LEU A 86 1.97 -16.44 -29.66
C LEU A 86 0.56 -16.71 -30.20
N ARG A 87 0.07 -15.90 -31.15
CA ARG A 87 -1.28 -16.05 -31.74
C ARG A 87 -1.25 -16.38 -33.24
N SER A 88 -0.08 -16.56 -33.84
CA SER A 88 0.00 -17.00 -35.23
C SER A 88 -0.40 -18.47 -35.34
N ALA A 89 -1.18 -18.82 -36.37
CA ALA A 89 -1.63 -20.21 -36.59
C ALA A 89 -0.47 -21.21 -36.72
N ALA A 90 0.71 -20.74 -37.13
CA ALA A 90 1.90 -21.57 -37.26
C ALA A 90 2.59 -21.86 -35.92
N ILE A 91 2.64 -20.89 -34.99
CA ILE A 91 3.40 -21.01 -33.73
C ILE A 91 2.50 -21.38 -32.54
N GLN A 92 1.24 -20.96 -32.56
CA GLN A 92 0.28 -21.21 -31.48
C GLN A 92 0.21 -22.69 -31.03
N PRO A 93 0.24 -23.71 -31.93
CA PRO A 93 0.22 -25.11 -31.51
C PRO A 93 1.37 -25.52 -30.59
N TYR A 94 2.51 -24.82 -30.64
CA TYR A 94 3.70 -25.11 -29.86
C TYR A 94 3.80 -24.29 -28.57
N THR A 95 3.02 -23.21 -28.43
CA THR A 95 3.19 -22.23 -27.37
C THR A 95 1.93 -22.04 -26.51
N LEU A 96 0.79 -22.60 -26.92
CA LEU A 96 -0.44 -22.54 -26.16
C LEU A 96 -0.28 -23.27 -24.82
N ASN A 97 -0.73 -22.66 -23.72
CA ASN A 97 -0.61 -23.13 -22.34
C ASN A 97 0.82 -23.19 -21.76
N GLU A 98 1.85 -22.88 -22.55
CA GLU A 98 3.22 -22.75 -22.07
C GLU A 98 3.38 -21.50 -21.17
N GLU A 99 4.31 -21.58 -20.22
CA GLU A 99 4.69 -20.44 -19.40
C GLU A 99 5.68 -19.55 -20.17
N ILE A 100 5.32 -18.29 -20.40
CA ILE A 100 6.12 -17.31 -21.12
C ILE A 100 6.86 -16.46 -20.10
N PHE A 101 8.14 -16.18 -20.38
CA PHE A 101 8.95 -15.31 -19.55
C PHE A 101 9.34 -14.04 -20.31
N ILE A 102 9.36 -12.93 -19.60
CA ILE A 102 9.96 -11.67 -20.04
C ILE A 102 11.02 -11.30 -19.02
N SER A 103 12.27 -11.18 -19.47
CA SER A 103 13.38 -10.75 -18.61
C SER A 103 13.87 -9.37 -19.03
N LEU A 104 14.26 -8.56 -18.05
CA LEU A 104 14.83 -7.23 -18.25
C LEU A 104 16.34 -7.26 -18.02
N HIS A 105 17.10 -6.71 -18.98
CA HIS A 105 18.55 -6.70 -18.92
C HIS A 105 19.11 -5.29 -19.17
N PRO A 106 20.24 -4.93 -18.55
CA PRO A 106 20.93 -3.71 -18.91
C PRO A 106 21.57 -3.82 -20.29
N GLU A 107 21.41 -2.77 -21.09
CA GLU A 107 22.17 -2.56 -22.30
C GLU A 107 22.53 -1.08 -22.42
N ASP A 108 23.83 -0.80 -22.30
CA ASP A 108 24.37 0.56 -22.30
C ASP A 108 23.65 1.44 -21.27
N LYS A 109 22.86 2.45 -21.68
CA LYS A 109 22.08 3.33 -20.78
C LYS A 109 20.59 2.99 -20.72
N GLU A 110 20.18 1.89 -21.33
CA GLU A 110 18.80 1.46 -21.42
C GLU A 110 18.60 0.11 -20.72
N ILE A 111 17.33 -0.22 -20.48
CA ILE A 111 16.91 -1.54 -20.04
C ILE A 111 16.12 -2.13 -21.20
N LYS A 112 16.50 -3.33 -21.64
CA LYS A 112 15.90 -3.98 -22.81
C LYS A 112 15.26 -5.30 -22.38
N PRO A 113 14.08 -5.62 -22.93
CA PRO A 113 13.41 -6.89 -22.66
C PRO A 113 13.95 -8.00 -23.56
N VAL A 114 13.89 -9.23 -23.04
CA VAL A 114 13.98 -10.46 -23.83
C VAL A 114 12.74 -11.29 -23.55
N PHE A 115 12.07 -11.73 -24.61
CA PHE A 115 10.95 -12.66 -24.55
C PHE A 115 11.49 -14.07 -24.70
N ILE A 116 11.12 -14.93 -23.76
CA ILE A 116 11.56 -16.32 -23.68
C ILE A 116 10.31 -17.18 -23.77
N ILE A 117 10.22 -17.95 -24.85
CA ILE A 117 9.00 -18.64 -25.27
C ILE A 117 9.35 -20.13 -25.39
N PRO A 118 9.09 -20.94 -24.35
CA PRO A 118 9.21 -22.38 -24.42
C PRO A 118 8.25 -22.97 -25.45
N PHE A 119 8.68 -24.03 -26.13
CA PHE A 119 7.88 -24.79 -27.07
C PHE A 119 7.56 -26.17 -26.47
N SER A 120 6.31 -26.60 -26.59
CA SER A 120 5.81 -27.88 -26.08
C SER A 120 6.45 -29.11 -26.77
N SER A 121 7.05 -28.92 -27.95
CA SER A 121 7.77 -29.96 -28.68
C SER A 121 8.97 -29.38 -29.44
N ASP A 122 10.00 -30.21 -29.67
CA ASP A 122 11.15 -29.78 -30.46
C ASP A 122 10.81 -29.66 -31.96
N LEU A 123 11.45 -28.70 -32.62
CA LEU A 123 11.31 -28.47 -34.06
C LEU A 123 12.63 -28.75 -34.77
N LYS A 124 12.55 -29.47 -35.90
CA LYS A 124 13.72 -29.68 -36.76
C LYS A 124 14.13 -28.38 -37.45
N LYS A 125 15.38 -28.30 -37.90
CA LYS A 125 15.92 -27.10 -38.55
C LYS A 125 15.15 -26.72 -39.82
N GLU A 126 14.69 -27.71 -40.60
CA GLU A 126 13.87 -27.50 -41.79
C GLU A 126 12.49 -26.91 -41.43
N GLU A 127 11.86 -27.43 -40.37
CA GLU A 127 10.57 -27.00 -39.87
C GLU A 127 10.64 -25.56 -39.33
N LEU A 128 11.68 -25.22 -38.56
CA LEU A 128 11.95 -23.86 -38.09
C LEU A 128 12.10 -22.87 -39.24
N SER A 129 12.84 -23.26 -40.28
CA SER A 129 13.03 -22.40 -41.45
C SER A 129 11.73 -22.16 -42.21
N THR A 130 10.84 -23.16 -42.25
CA THR A 130 9.51 -23.08 -42.85
C THR A 130 8.56 -22.24 -41.99
N LEU A 131 8.60 -22.43 -40.67
CA LEU A 131 7.83 -21.68 -39.68
C LEU A 131 8.14 -20.17 -39.75
N PHE A 132 9.42 -19.81 -39.69
CA PHE A 132 9.86 -18.42 -39.71
C PHE A 132 9.78 -17.78 -41.10
N SER A 133 9.94 -18.55 -42.18
CA SER A 133 9.64 -18.03 -43.53
C SER A 133 8.13 -17.84 -43.74
N GLY A 134 7.25 -18.58 -43.06
CA GLY A 134 5.81 -18.32 -43.05
C GLY A 134 5.44 -16.94 -42.51
N LEU A 135 6.24 -16.39 -41.59
CA LEU A 135 6.10 -15.03 -41.06
C LEU A 135 6.58 -13.94 -42.04
N SER A 136 7.26 -14.30 -43.13
CA SER A 136 7.84 -13.34 -44.09
C SER A 136 6.83 -12.48 -44.85
N LYS A 137 5.53 -12.83 -44.79
CA LYS A 137 4.46 -11.98 -45.36
C LYS A 137 4.34 -10.62 -44.65
N GLN A 138 4.86 -10.52 -43.42
CA GLN A 138 4.83 -9.29 -42.62
C GLN A 138 6.22 -8.67 -42.43
N PHE A 139 7.30 -9.42 -42.67
CA PHE A 139 8.67 -9.03 -42.37
C PHE A 139 9.65 -9.44 -43.45
N ARG A 140 10.69 -8.61 -43.67
CA ARG A 140 11.90 -9.06 -44.37
C ARG A 140 12.70 -9.92 -43.40
N VAL A 141 12.80 -11.21 -43.69
CA VAL A 141 13.52 -12.18 -42.83
C VAL A 141 14.92 -12.40 -43.37
N SER A 142 15.94 -12.19 -42.55
CA SER A 142 17.32 -12.55 -42.86
C SER A 142 17.90 -13.50 -41.81
N LYS A 143 18.80 -14.37 -42.24
CA LYS A 143 19.55 -15.28 -41.37
C LYS A 143 20.93 -14.71 -41.10
N GLN A 144 21.37 -14.77 -39.85
CA GLN A 144 22.69 -14.36 -39.41
C GLN A 144 23.24 -15.47 -38.53
N ASP A 145 24.41 -16.01 -38.87
CA ASP A 145 25.05 -17.02 -38.03
C ASP A 145 25.97 -16.33 -37.00
N SER A 146 25.81 -16.69 -35.73
CA SER A 146 26.64 -16.20 -34.63
C SER A 146 26.81 -17.32 -33.61
N LEU A 147 28.05 -17.57 -33.16
CA LEU A 147 28.37 -18.62 -32.17
C LEU A 147 27.89 -20.03 -32.57
N GLY A 148 27.80 -20.33 -33.86
CA GLY A 148 27.28 -21.63 -34.34
C GLY A 148 25.76 -21.80 -34.22
N LYS A 149 25.04 -20.75 -33.82
CA LYS A 149 23.57 -20.70 -33.76
C LYS A 149 23.04 -19.75 -34.84
N THR A 150 21.89 -20.08 -35.41
CA THR A 150 21.22 -19.23 -36.40
C THR A 150 20.33 -18.22 -35.70
N ILE A 151 20.59 -16.94 -35.93
CA ILE A 151 19.75 -15.83 -35.50
C ILE A 151 18.95 -15.33 -36.71
N TYR A 152 17.63 -15.26 -36.54
CA TYR A 152 16.71 -14.70 -37.52
C TYR A 152 16.47 -13.23 -37.18
N ALA A 153 16.57 -12.35 -38.17
CA ALA A 153 16.23 -10.94 -38.03
C ALA A 153 14.97 -10.65 -38.85
N PHE A 154 13.92 -10.20 -38.18
CA PHE A 154 12.64 -9.81 -38.75
C PHE A 154 12.57 -8.29 -38.83
N ASP A 155 12.68 -7.76 -40.06
CA ASP A 155 12.71 -6.33 -40.32
C ASP A 155 11.38 -5.84 -40.93
N GLU A 156 10.73 -4.89 -40.25
CA GLU A 156 9.52 -4.20 -40.73
C GLU A 156 9.81 -3.09 -41.75
N GLY A 157 11.07 -2.79 -42.03
CA GLY A 157 11.49 -1.67 -42.87
C GLY A 157 11.40 -0.31 -42.15
N LYS A 158 11.32 -0.31 -40.81
CA LYS A 158 11.36 0.89 -39.98
C LYS A 158 12.62 0.89 -39.13
N LYS A 159 13.06 2.09 -38.75
CA LYS A 159 14.27 2.25 -37.94
C LYS A 159 14.05 1.67 -36.53
N ASP A 160 15.03 0.92 -36.03
CA ASP A 160 15.06 0.35 -34.68
C ASP A 160 13.91 -0.63 -34.35
N THR A 161 13.27 -1.21 -35.36
CA THR A 161 12.18 -2.20 -35.21
C THR A 161 12.59 -3.62 -35.61
N VAL A 162 13.89 -3.91 -35.72
CA VAL A 162 14.34 -5.25 -36.11
C VAL A 162 14.28 -6.18 -34.91
N LEU A 163 13.40 -7.18 -34.99
CA LEU A 163 13.29 -8.22 -33.97
C LEU A 163 14.28 -9.33 -34.28
N TYR A 164 15.19 -9.59 -33.35
CA TYR A 164 16.14 -10.71 -33.41
C TYR A 164 15.58 -11.90 -32.66
N VAL A 165 15.60 -13.06 -33.29
CA VAL A 165 15.01 -14.30 -32.76
C VAL A 165 16.00 -15.44 -32.92
N ALA A 166 16.18 -16.21 -31.87
CA ALA A 166 16.95 -17.45 -31.88
C ALA A 166 16.12 -18.59 -31.32
N TYR A 167 16.32 -19.79 -31.84
CA TYR A 167 15.74 -21.01 -31.32
C TYR A 167 16.85 -21.91 -30.80
N ASP A 168 16.77 -22.29 -29.53
CA ASP A 168 17.73 -23.19 -28.89
C ASP A 168 17.06 -23.99 -27.77
N HIS A 169 17.37 -25.29 -27.66
CA HIS A 169 16.84 -26.17 -26.62
C HIS A 169 15.30 -26.11 -26.42
N GLN A 170 14.52 -26.04 -27.50
CA GLN A 170 13.04 -25.88 -27.47
C GLN A 170 12.56 -24.53 -26.94
N ILE A 171 13.39 -23.51 -27.04
CA ILE A 171 13.06 -22.17 -26.54
C ILE A 171 13.34 -21.16 -27.63
N VAL A 172 12.35 -20.30 -27.89
CA VAL A 172 12.52 -19.11 -28.70
C VAL A 172 12.92 -17.95 -27.79
N PHE A 173 14.08 -17.36 -28.06
CA PHE A 173 14.53 -16.10 -27.47
C PHE A 173 14.33 -14.98 -28.48
N ALA A 174 13.59 -13.93 -28.11
CA ALA A 174 13.30 -12.81 -28.99
C ALA A 174 13.59 -11.46 -28.30
N SER A 175 14.26 -10.54 -28.99
CA SER A 175 14.54 -9.19 -28.49
C SER A 175 14.84 -8.23 -29.63
N TYR A 176 14.59 -6.94 -29.43
CA TYR A 176 15.07 -5.88 -30.32
C TYR A 176 16.57 -5.57 -30.12
N SER A 177 17.26 -6.27 -29.21
CA SER A 177 18.72 -6.23 -29.08
C SER A 177 19.37 -7.50 -29.61
N LYS A 178 20.14 -7.37 -30.69
CA LYS A 178 21.00 -8.45 -31.21
C LYS A 178 22.07 -8.85 -30.19
N LYS A 179 22.64 -7.88 -29.47
CA LYS A 179 23.72 -8.10 -28.51
C LYS A 179 23.24 -8.98 -27.35
N LEU A 180 22.05 -8.72 -26.81
CA LEU A 180 21.45 -9.54 -25.76
C LEU A 180 21.15 -10.96 -26.20
N ILE A 181 20.61 -11.16 -27.41
CA ILE A 181 20.41 -12.52 -27.96
C ILE A 181 21.76 -13.25 -28.05
N GLY A 182 22.82 -12.58 -28.51
CA GLY A 182 24.17 -13.14 -28.50
C GLY A 182 24.66 -13.52 -27.10
N THR A 183 24.44 -12.67 -26.09
CA THR A 183 24.82 -12.93 -24.69
C THR A 183 24.06 -14.10 -24.07
N ILE A 184 22.79 -14.30 -24.43
CA ILE A 184 21.99 -15.44 -23.97
C ILE A 184 22.48 -16.75 -24.58
N LEU A 185 22.84 -16.75 -25.87
CA LEU A 185 23.32 -17.93 -26.57
C LEU A 185 24.79 -18.28 -26.30
N ASP A 186 25.56 -17.38 -25.69
CA ASP A 186 26.97 -17.63 -25.37
C ASP A 186 27.12 -18.46 -24.08
N ASP A 187 27.59 -19.70 -24.24
CA ASP A 187 27.87 -20.63 -23.13
C ASP A 187 29.00 -20.15 -22.21
N LYS A 188 29.82 -19.18 -22.65
CA LYS A 188 30.89 -18.59 -21.82
C LYS A 188 30.38 -17.54 -20.84
N VAL A 189 29.18 -17.01 -21.06
CA VAL A 189 28.56 -16.02 -20.17
C VAL A 189 28.08 -16.72 -18.91
N VAL A 190 28.43 -16.17 -17.74
CA VAL A 190 27.96 -16.69 -16.45
C VAL A 190 26.44 -16.53 -16.37
N LYS A 191 25.74 -17.66 -16.24
CA LYS A 191 24.28 -17.74 -16.15
C LYS A 191 23.80 -17.65 -14.70
N MET A 192 22.49 -17.55 -14.51
CA MET A 192 21.86 -17.62 -13.20
C MET A 192 22.21 -18.94 -12.50
N ASP A 193 22.40 -18.87 -11.18
CA ASP A 193 22.76 -20.04 -10.39
C ASP A 193 21.53 -20.92 -10.08
N GLN A 194 21.77 -22.21 -9.85
CA GLN A 194 20.69 -23.19 -9.67
C GLN A 194 19.85 -22.90 -8.41
N HIS A 195 20.48 -22.42 -7.34
CA HIS A 195 19.78 -22.07 -6.09
C HIS A 195 18.71 -20.99 -6.32
N GLN A 196 19.09 -19.92 -7.03
CA GLN A 196 18.17 -18.84 -7.40
C GLN A 196 16.99 -19.34 -8.26
N ILE A 197 17.27 -20.22 -9.23
CA ILE A 197 16.23 -20.79 -10.09
C ILE A 197 15.27 -21.67 -9.28
N ASP A 198 15.81 -22.53 -8.40
CA ASP A 198 15.03 -23.39 -7.51
C ASP A 198 14.13 -22.56 -6.58
N PHE A 199 14.64 -21.45 -6.04
CA PHE A 199 13.87 -20.52 -5.22
C PHE A 199 12.69 -19.93 -5.99
N PHE A 200 12.91 -19.41 -7.20
CA PHE A 200 11.84 -18.80 -8.00
C PHE A 200 10.72 -19.77 -8.32
N ILE A 201 11.07 -21.01 -8.68
CA ILE A 201 10.09 -22.02 -9.08
C ILE A 201 9.30 -22.53 -7.89
N LYS A 202 9.97 -22.75 -6.75
CA LYS A 202 9.31 -23.20 -5.52
C LYS A 202 8.25 -22.20 -5.03
N HIS A 203 8.46 -20.91 -5.27
CA HIS A 203 7.57 -19.84 -4.82
C HIS A 203 6.69 -19.25 -5.93
N ASN A 204 6.71 -19.86 -7.12
CA ASN A 204 5.74 -19.57 -8.19
C ASN A 204 4.37 -20.16 -7.82
N SER A 205 3.31 -19.35 -7.88
CA SER A 205 1.94 -19.82 -7.68
C SER A 205 1.28 -20.16 -9.02
N LYS A 206 0.99 -21.45 -9.24
CA LYS A 206 0.25 -21.92 -10.45
C LYS A 206 -1.14 -21.28 -10.61
N ASN A 207 -1.71 -20.71 -9.55
CA ASN A 207 -3.02 -20.04 -9.58
C ASN A 207 -2.91 -18.53 -9.82
N SER A 208 -1.69 -17.99 -9.88
CA SER A 208 -1.44 -16.59 -10.18
C SER A 208 -1.41 -16.37 -11.70
N PRO A 209 -2.05 -15.32 -12.24
CA PRO A 209 -1.97 -15.02 -13.66
C PRO A 209 -0.60 -14.48 -14.08
N MET A 210 0.21 -14.00 -13.13
CA MET A 210 1.59 -13.56 -13.38
C MET A 210 2.44 -13.67 -12.11
N SER A 211 3.69 -14.04 -12.30
CA SER A 211 4.71 -14.09 -11.26
C SER A 211 5.88 -13.19 -11.64
N VAL A 212 6.55 -12.64 -10.63
CA VAL A 212 7.67 -11.71 -10.76
C VAL A 212 8.81 -12.18 -9.87
N TYR A 213 9.97 -12.40 -10.47
CA TYR A 213 11.17 -12.84 -9.82
C TYR A 213 12.22 -11.73 -9.81
N PHE A 214 12.88 -11.57 -8.67
CA PHE A 214 13.82 -10.49 -8.47
C PHE A 214 15.04 -10.93 -7.66
N ASP A 215 16.22 -10.56 -8.14
CA ASP A 215 17.49 -10.76 -7.45
C ASP A 215 17.89 -9.48 -6.73
N HIS A 216 18.01 -9.53 -5.39
CA HIS A 216 18.34 -8.33 -4.60
C HIS A 216 19.72 -7.75 -4.92
N ARG A 217 20.63 -8.54 -5.51
CA ARG A 217 21.94 -8.05 -5.99
C ARG A 217 21.77 -6.96 -7.06
N GLN A 218 20.63 -6.92 -7.75
CA GLN A 218 20.33 -6.01 -8.85
C GLN A 218 19.82 -4.64 -8.39
N ILE A 219 19.49 -4.45 -7.10
CA ILE A 219 19.02 -3.16 -6.57
C ILE A 219 20.03 -2.04 -6.87
N ASN A 220 21.31 -2.27 -6.62
CA ASN A 220 22.38 -1.29 -6.87
C ASN A 220 22.63 -1.04 -8.37
N PRO A 221 22.80 -2.07 -9.22
CA PRO A 221 22.86 -1.91 -10.67
C PRO A 221 21.67 -1.10 -11.24
N ILE A 222 20.44 -1.46 -10.87
CA ILE A 222 19.23 -0.76 -11.32
C ILE A 222 19.24 0.69 -10.86
N ALA A 223 19.53 0.95 -9.58
CA ALA A 223 19.58 2.32 -9.06
C ALA A 223 20.61 3.17 -9.82
N LYS A 224 21.79 2.62 -10.14
CA LYS A 224 22.81 3.29 -10.95
C LYS A 224 22.40 3.50 -12.41
N GLN A 225 21.66 2.55 -13.00
CA GLN A 225 21.15 2.68 -14.36
C GLN A 225 20.10 3.80 -14.47
N LEU A 226 19.20 3.87 -13.48
CA LEU A 226 18.08 4.81 -13.48
C LEU A 226 18.48 6.22 -13.05
N THR A 227 19.57 6.40 -12.31
CA THR A 227 19.93 7.69 -11.68
C THR A 227 21.31 8.19 -12.11
N ASN A 228 21.46 9.51 -12.24
CA ASN A 228 22.75 10.16 -12.54
C ASN A 228 23.57 10.51 -11.27
N ARG A 229 23.00 10.28 -10.08
CA ARG A 229 23.57 10.64 -8.78
C ARG A 229 23.66 9.40 -7.91
N LYS A 230 24.37 9.49 -6.78
CA LYS A 230 24.34 8.42 -5.78
C LYS A 230 22.89 8.20 -5.31
N PRO A 231 22.44 6.95 -5.13
CA PRO A 231 21.10 6.68 -4.63
C PRO A 231 20.85 7.37 -3.29
N GLY A 232 19.61 7.85 -3.08
CA GLY A 232 19.21 8.52 -1.85
C GLY A 232 19.21 7.59 -0.62
N PHE A 233 19.02 8.17 0.57
CA PHE A 233 19.02 7.46 1.85
C PHE A 233 18.09 6.24 1.86
N TYR A 234 16.86 6.40 1.35
CA TYR A 234 15.84 5.36 1.34
C TYR A 234 16.17 4.18 0.42
N VAL A 235 16.66 4.44 -0.80
CA VAL A 235 17.09 3.39 -1.73
C VAL A 235 18.26 2.59 -1.13
N ASN A 236 19.19 3.28 -0.45
CA ASN A 236 20.33 2.65 0.20
C ASN A 236 19.94 1.70 1.34
N MET A 237 18.75 1.82 1.94
CA MET A 237 18.28 0.85 2.95
C MET A 237 18.11 -0.56 2.38
N PHE A 238 17.86 -0.67 1.08
CA PHE A 238 17.66 -1.93 0.37
C PHE A 238 18.91 -2.38 -0.41
N ALA A 239 19.87 -1.48 -0.67
CA ALA A 239 21.04 -1.72 -1.52
C ALA A 239 21.93 -2.91 -1.10
N ASP A 240 22.02 -3.16 0.22
CA ASP A 240 22.82 -4.24 0.78
C ASP A 240 22.05 -5.55 0.97
N LEU A 241 20.74 -5.56 0.65
CA LEU A 241 19.96 -6.79 0.66
C LEU A 241 20.51 -7.78 -0.37
N ARG A 242 20.54 -9.06 0.01
CA ARG A 242 21.00 -10.17 -0.81
C ARG A 242 20.06 -11.34 -0.62
N GLY A 243 19.83 -12.07 -1.69
CA GLY A 243 18.84 -13.12 -1.77
C GLY A 243 17.93 -12.87 -2.95
N GLU A 244 16.76 -13.46 -2.89
CA GLU A 244 15.83 -13.59 -3.99
C GLU A 244 14.43 -13.21 -3.54
N SER A 245 13.58 -12.82 -4.49
CA SER A 245 12.15 -12.68 -4.25
C SER A 245 11.35 -13.25 -5.39
N ALA A 246 10.23 -13.86 -5.01
CA ALA A 246 9.24 -14.37 -5.93
C ALA A 246 7.89 -13.82 -5.47
N TRP A 247 7.29 -12.99 -6.30
CA TRP A 247 6.00 -12.37 -6.04
C TRP A 247 4.98 -12.84 -7.06
N ASN A 248 3.74 -12.97 -6.61
CA ASN A 248 2.59 -13.35 -7.41
C ASN A 248 1.61 -12.18 -7.44
N ILE A 249 1.03 -11.89 -8.60
CA ILE A 249 0.05 -10.80 -8.71
C ILE A 249 -1.29 -11.21 -8.10
N ASN A 250 -1.87 -10.30 -7.32
CA ASN A 250 -3.26 -10.42 -6.87
C ASN A 250 -4.15 -9.53 -7.75
N TYR A 251 -5.25 -10.08 -8.26
CA TYR A 251 -6.10 -9.41 -9.24
C TYR A 251 -6.87 -8.24 -8.62
N LYS A 252 -6.53 -7.02 -9.03
CA LYS A 252 -7.31 -5.82 -8.77
C LYS A 252 -7.08 -4.76 -9.85
N ASN A 253 -8.14 -4.22 -10.44
CA ASN A 253 -8.02 -3.34 -11.61
C ASN A 253 -7.49 -1.93 -11.26
N ASP A 254 -7.52 -1.54 -9.98
CA ASP A 254 -7.11 -0.21 -9.50
C ASP A 254 -5.78 -0.21 -8.71
N ALA A 255 -5.12 -1.37 -8.57
CA ALA A 255 -3.86 -1.46 -7.85
C ALA A 255 -2.98 -2.61 -8.36
N LEU A 256 -1.68 -2.33 -8.53
CA LEU A 256 -0.68 -3.39 -8.62
C LEU A 256 -0.49 -3.95 -7.23
N MET A 257 -0.70 -5.25 -7.06
CA MET A 257 -0.49 -5.96 -5.80
C MET A 257 0.34 -7.21 -6.08
N LEU A 258 1.61 -7.19 -5.65
CA LEU A 258 2.53 -8.32 -5.77
C LEU A 258 2.80 -8.83 -4.36
N VAL A 259 2.60 -10.13 -4.11
CA VAL A 259 2.77 -10.74 -2.78
C VAL A 259 3.56 -12.04 -2.90
N GLY A 260 4.49 -12.28 -1.98
CA GLY A 260 5.23 -13.52 -1.96
C GLY A 260 6.33 -13.56 -0.90
N GLU A 261 7.38 -14.32 -1.18
CA GLU A 261 8.49 -14.55 -0.25
C GLU A 261 9.77 -13.89 -0.75
N SER A 262 10.54 -13.36 0.20
CA SER A 262 11.88 -12.83 -0.02
C SER A 262 12.87 -13.57 0.88
N GLU A 263 13.77 -14.32 0.26
CA GLU A 263 14.89 -14.95 0.96
C GLU A 263 15.97 -13.92 1.29
N ILE A 264 16.71 -14.19 2.36
CA ILE A 264 17.89 -13.42 2.74
C ILE A 264 19.09 -14.37 2.83
N THR A 265 20.04 -14.20 1.92
CA THR A 265 21.27 -15.01 1.89
C THR A 265 22.46 -14.35 2.58
N ASN A 266 22.35 -13.06 2.90
CA ASN A 266 23.36 -12.32 3.67
C ASN A 266 22.70 -11.49 4.78
N ASP A 267 23.12 -11.74 6.01
CA ASP A 267 22.65 -11.05 7.20
C ASP A 267 23.49 -9.80 7.55
N SER A 268 24.21 -9.23 6.56
CA SER A 268 24.91 -7.92 6.65
C SER A 268 24.00 -6.72 6.36
N SER A 269 22.85 -6.94 5.72
CA SER A 269 21.87 -5.88 5.46
C SER A 269 21.19 -5.44 6.77
N TYR A 270 20.94 -4.13 6.91
CA TYR A 270 20.18 -3.61 8.06
C TYR A 270 18.77 -4.21 8.11
N LEU A 271 18.12 -4.43 6.97
CA LEU A 271 16.79 -5.03 6.93
C LEU A 271 16.78 -6.45 7.51
N ALA A 272 17.88 -7.22 7.38
CA ALA A 272 17.96 -8.58 7.92
C ALA A 272 17.79 -8.65 9.45
N VAL A 273 17.95 -7.53 10.17
CA VAL A 273 17.68 -7.42 11.62
C VAL A 273 16.21 -7.73 11.95
N PHE A 274 15.29 -7.50 10.99
CA PHE A 274 13.84 -7.68 11.18
C PHE A 274 13.32 -9.04 10.70
N ALA A 275 14.12 -9.85 10.02
CA ALA A 275 13.67 -11.08 9.37
C ALA A 275 13.19 -12.18 10.34
N SER A 276 13.63 -12.12 11.60
CA SER A 276 13.19 -13.02 12.68
C SER A 276 12.13 -12.41 13.59
N GLN A 277 11.62 -11.22 13.27
CA GLN A 277 10.54 -10.58 14.03
C GLN A 277 9.19 -11.10 13.54
N SER A 278 8.18 -11.10 14.40
CA SER A 278 6.80 -11.29 13.99
C SER A 278 6.21 -9.94 13.57
N LYS A 279 5.35 -9.93 12.54
CA LYS A 279 4.66 -8.71 12.12
C LYS A 279 3.80 -8.14 13.27
N THR A 280 3.84 -6.81 13.44
CA THR A 280 3.02 -6.09 14.42
C THR A 280 2.31 -4.93 13.74
N ASP A 281 1.30 -4.37 14.41
CA ASP A 281 0.61 -3.18 13.92
C ASP A 281 1.56 -1.99 13.90
N GLN A 282 1.63 -1.33 12.75
CA GLN A 282 2.35 -0.07 12.53
C GLN A 282 1.34 1.07 12.66
N THR A 283 1.73 2.17 13.30
CA THR A 283 0.81 3.29 13.62
C THR A 283 1.47 4.66 13.60
N LEU A 284 2.80 4.76 13.41
CA LEU A 284 3.51 6.03 13.40
C LEU A 284 3.15 6.89 12.18
N TYR A 285 2.68 6.28 11.10
CA TYR A 285 2.14 7.02 9.96
C TYR A 285 1.01 8.00 10.31
N ASN A 286 0.32 7.80 11.44
CA ASN A 286 -0.69 8.75 11.95
C ASN A 286 -0.11 10.11 12.34
N TYR A 287 1.20 10.21 12.52
CA TYR A 287 1.91 11.43 12.91
C TYR A 287 2.62 12.10 11.73
N PHE A 288 2.61 11.51 10.53
CA PHE A 288 3.36 12.07 9.41
C PHE A 288 2.63 13.27 8.79
N PRO A 289 3.34 14.36 8.45
CA PRO A 289 2.73 15.54 7.86
C PRO A 289 2.21 15.27 6.43
N ALA A 290 1.26 16.07 5.96
CA ALA A 290 0.62 15.86 4.66
C ALA A 290 1.57 15.99 3.45
N ASN A 291 2.70 16.69 3.61
CA ASN A 291 3.74 16.84 2.59
C ASN A 291 4.83 15.75 2.64
N THR A 292 4.64 14.66 3.39
CA THR A 292 5.55 13.50 3.34
C THR A 292 5.66 12.96 1.91
N ALA A 293 6.89 12.92 1.39
CA ALA A 293 7.25 12.36 0.10
C ALA A 293 7.53 10.86 0.22
N THR A 294 8.32 10.47 1.21
CA THR A 294 8.73 9.08 1.43
C THR A 294 8.76 8.78 2.93
N TYR A 295 8.46 7.55 3.34
CA TYR A 295 8.78 7.09 4.69
C TYR A 295 9.24 5.63 4.73
N ILE A 296 9.98 5.27 5.79
CA ILE A 296 10.08 3.89 6.23
C ILE A 296 9.67 3.84 7.70
N GLU A 297 8.70 2.98 7.99
CA GLU A 297 8.25 2.66 9.34
C GLU A 297 8.68 1.25 9.72
N TYR A 298 9.19 1.11 10.93
CA TYR A 298 9.73 -0.11 11.51
C TYR A 298 8.98 -0.46 12.78
N SER A 299 8.78 -1.75 13.02
CA SER A 299 8.17 -2.24 14.25
C SER A 299 8.81 -3.55 14.71
N ILE A 300 9.00 -3.64 16.03
CA ILE A 300 9.75 -4.71 16.70
C ILE A 300 8.80 -5.52 17.60
N SER A 301 8.68 -6.82 17.37
CA SER A 301 7.91 -7.72 18.24
C SER A 301 8.71 -8.22 19.45
N ASP A 302 10.02 -8.41 19.28
CA ASP A 302 10.94 -8.92 20.30
C ASP A 302 12.19 -8.02 20.36
N THR A 303 12.22 -7.18 21.40
CA THR A 303 13.27 -6.19 21.62
C THR A 303 14.62 -6.79 21.98
N ALA A 304 14.65 -7.97 22.61
CA ALA A 304 15.89 -8.67 22.95
C ALA A 304 16.52 -9.30 21.70
N SER A 305 15.69 -9.99 20.90
CA SER A 305 16.11 -10.54 19.60
C SER A 305 16.60 -9.43 18.66
N PHE A 306 15.87 -8.32 18.57
CA PHE A 306 16.28 -7.15 17.80
C PHE A 306 17.64 -6.60 18.26
N GLY A 307 17.83 -6.40 19.57
CA GLY A 307 19.09 -5.89 20.12
C GLY A 307 20.28 -6.79 19.79
N ASN A 308 20.12 -8.11 19.91
CA ASN A 308 21.15 -9.08 19.56
C ASN A 308 21.50 -9.06 18.07
N LYS A 309 20.48 -8.99 17.19
CA LYS A 309 20.68 -8.89 15.73
C LYS A 309 21.32 -7.56 15.34
N LEU A 310 20.94 -6.46 15.98
CA LEU A 310 21.53 -5.14 15.76
C LEU A 310 23.02 -5.10 16.17
N MET A 311 23.39 -5.74 17.27
CA MET A 311 24.80 -5.85 17.67
C MET A 311 25.63 -6.63 16.65
N LYS A 312 25.12 -7.77 16.15
CA LYS A 312 25.76 -8.52 15.05
C LYS A 312 25.91 -7.69 13.78
N PHE A 313 24.93 -6.84 13.50
CA PHE A 313 25.01 -5.89 12.40
C PHE A 313 26.14 -4.86 12.61
N PHE A 314 26.30 -4.31 13.81
CA PHE A 314 27.42 -3.41 14.13
C PHE A 314 28.79 -4.10 14.09
N GLU A 315 28.88 -5.38 14.47
CA GLU A 315 30.10 -6.19 14.32
C GLU A 315 30.55 -6.24 12.85
N LYS A 316 29.62 -6.50 11.95
CA LYS A 316 29.91 -6.57 10.50
C LYS A 316 30.25 -5.23 9.87
N LYS A 317 29.71 -4.13 10.42
CA LYS A 317 30.04 -2.77 9.99
C LYS A 317 31.30 -2.19 10.66
N ASP A 318 31.98 -2.96 11.52
CA ASP A 318 33.10 -2.48 12.34
C ASP A 318 32.75 -1.24 13.21
N ASP A 319 31.49 -1.15 13.63
CA ASP A 319 30.97 -0.03 14.41
C ASP A 319 30.93 -0.31 15.92
N VAL A 320 31.28 -1.52 16.36
CA VAL A 320 31.29 -1.94 17.77
C VAL A 320 32.15 -1.03 18.65
N LYS A 321 33.32 -0.60 18.15
CA LYS A 321 34.18 0.34 18.87
C LYS A 321 33.47 1.68 19.12
N LYS A 322 32.75 2.19 18.11
CA LYS A 322 31.99 3.45 18.22
C LYS A 322 30.81 3.29 19.18
N TYR A 323 30.10 2.17 19.11
CA TYR A 323 29.03 1.81 20.06
C TYR A 323 29.54 1.78 21.51
N ASN A 324 30.63 1.06 21.77
CA ASN A 324 31.21 0.94 23.11
C ASN A 324 31.75 2.28 23.63
N ASN A 325 32.34 3.11 22.77
CA ASN A 325 32.77 4.47 23.13
C ASN A 325 31.56 5.35 23.48
N HIS A 326 30.48 5.26 22.70
CA HIS A 326 29.25 6.01 22.92
C HIS A 326 28.59 5.66 24.26
N ILE A 327 28.44 4.36 24.56
CA ILE A 327 27.91 3.91 25.85
C ILE A 327 28.77 4.44 26.99
N ARG A 328 30.09 4.23 26.95
CA ARG A 328 31.00 4.71 28.01
C ARG A 328 30.86 6.21 28.23
N ASN A 329 30.77 6.99 27.16
CA ASN A 329 30.58 8.44 27.24
C ASN A 329 29.26 8.83 27.91
N ILE A 330 28.15 8.15 27.60
CA ILE A 330 26.87 8.44 28.27
C ILE A 330 26.93 8.05 29.75
N GLU A 331 27.38 6.84 30.06
CA GLU A 331 27.35 6.31 31.43
C GLU A 331 28.25 7.15 32.35
N SER A 332 29.43 7.60 31.88
CA SER A 332 30.34 8.46 32.64
C SER A 332 29.77 9.85 32.93
N ASN A 333 28.96 10.40 32.03
CA ASN A 333 28.44 11.77 32.16
C ASN A 333 27.07 11.84 32.84
N THR A 334 26.29 10.75 32.86
CA THR A 334 24.89 10.78 33.32
C THR A 334 24.62 9.95 34.57
N LYS A 335 25.56 9.07 34.95
CA LYS A 335 25.38 8.03 35.99
C LYS A 335 24.23 7.06 35.69
N LEU A 336 23.76 7.00 34.44
CA LEU A 336 22.79 6.03 33.95
C LEU A 336 23.52 4.84 33.35
N THR A 337 22.89 3.67 33.34
CA THR A 337 23.36 2.48 32.61
C THR A 337 22.58 2.33 31.32
N TYR A 338 23.27 2.14 30.18
CA TYR A 338 22.60 2.07 28.87
C TYR A 338 21.57 0.95 28.81
N ALA A 339 21.95 -0.26 29.22
CA ALA A 339 21.08 -1.43 29.17
C ALA A 339 19.86 -1.34 30.10
N LYS A 340 20.01 -0.74 31.29
CA LYS A 340 18.95 -0.71 32.31
C LYS A 340 18.05 0.51 32.21
N ASP A 341 18.61 1.67 31.91
CA ASP A 341 17.91 2.96 32.00
C ASP A 341 17.60 3.54 30.63
N ILE A 342 18.52 3.46 29.67
CA ILE A 342 18.40 4.16 28.37
C ILE A 342 17.69 3.29 27.33
N ARG A 343 18.00 1.99 27.24
CA ARG A 343 17.34 1.13 26.26
C ARG A 343 15.83 1.04 26.52
N LYS A 344 15.42 1.09 27.79
CA LYS A 344 14.02 0.93 28.21
C LYS A 344 13.11 2.11 27.90
N ILE A 345 13.66 3.29 27.56
CA ILE A 345 12.85 4.46 27.24
C ILE A 345 12.40 4.49 25.78
N TRP A 346 13.07 3.72 24.92
CA TRP A 346 12.79 3.59 23.50
C TRP A 346 11.76 2.49 23.24
N GLY A 347 10.67 2.84 22.55
CA GLY A 347 9.61 1.93 22.14
C GLY A 347 10.01 0.96 21.03
N SER A 348 9.06 0.10 20.67
CA SER A 348 9.21 -0.90 19.60
C SER A 348 9.05 -0.32 18.20
N ASP A 349 8.38 0.83 18.09
CA ASP A 349 8.02 1.43 16.81
C ASP A 349 8.82 2.70 16.56
N PHE A 350 9.36 2.82 15.35
CA PHE A 350 10.11 3.98 14.91
C PHE A 350 10.02 4.15 13.40
N ALA A 351 10.19 5.38 12.92
CA ALA A 351 10.10 5.69 11.50
C ALA A 351 11.00 6.86 11.10
N THR A 352 11.25 6.99 9.81
CA THR A 352 11.81 8.20 9.22
C THR A 352 11.02 8.63 8.00
N THR A 353 10.87 9.93 7.81
CA THR A 353 10.14 10.51 6.68
C THR A 353 10.99 11.55 5.95
N GLU A 354 10.94 11.56 4.63
CA GLU A 354 11.41 12.62 3.76
C GLU A 354 10.21 13.47 3.33
N LEU A 355 10.33 14.78 3.46
CA LEU A 355 9.33 15.74 3.01
C LEU A 355 9.56 16.09 1.53
N ASP A 356 8.59 16.74 0.90
CA ASP A 356 8.66 17.18 -0.51
C ASP A 356 9.83 18.11 -0.84
N ASN A 357 10.35 18.82 0.17
CA ASN A 357 11.55 19.66 0.06
C ASN A 357 12.87 18.91 0.35
N GLY A 358 12.82 17.61 0.66
CA GLY A 358 13.97 16.77 1.00
C GLY A 358 14.38 16.79 2.48
N ASP A 359 13.68 17.53 3.33
CA ASP A 359 13.94 17.52 4.77
C ASP A 359 13.56 16.18 5.41
N LEU A 360 14.30 15.79 6.45
CA LEU A 360 14.08 14.55 7.18
C LEU A 360 13.45 14.80 8.55
N LEU A 361 12.44 13.98 8.88
CA LEU A 361 11.92 13.83 10.23
C LEU A 361 12.09 12.38 10.70
N GLY A 362 12.32 12.20 11.99
CA GLY A 362 12.39 10.90 12.65
C GLY A 362 11.29 10.76 13.69
N PHE A 363 10.75 9.56 13.87
CA PHE A 363 9.67 9.30 14.82
C PHE A 363 10.04 8.10 15.67
N VAL A 364 9.87 8.20 16.98
CA VAL A 364 10.11 7.08 17.92
C VAL A 364 9.01 7.05 18.96
N GLN A 365 8.40 5.89 19.16
CA GLN A 365 7.44 5.71 20.24
C GLN A 365 8.17 5.65 21.60
N ILE A 366 7.55 6.18 22.64
CA ILE A 366 8.03 6.11 24.01
C ILE A 366 7.53 4.79 24.62
N ALA A 367 8.44 3.97 25.15
CA ALA A 367 8.08 2.70 25.79
C ALA A 367 7.37 2.90 27.15
N ASP A 368 7.91 3.77 27.99
CA ASP A 368 7.34 4.10 29.30
C ASP A 368 7.53 5.60 29.58
N SER A 369 6.42 6.36 29.59
CA SER A 369 6.47 7.82 29.73
C SER A 369 7.09 8.28 31.06
N VAL A 370 6.95 7.49 32.13
CA VAL A 370 7.49 7.82 33.47
C VAL A 370 9.01 7.70 33.48
N SER A 371 9.54 6.56 33.04
CA SER A 371 10.98 6.33 32.92
C SER A 371 11.59 7.27 31.89
N PHE A 372 10.90 7.51 30.78
CA PHE A 372 11.34 8.44 29.74
C PHE A 372 11.56 9.84 30.31
N SER A 373 10.58 10.42 31.01
CA SER A 373 10.69 11.78 31.56
C SER A 373 11.89 11.93 32.52
N LYS A 374 12.16 10.92 33.36
CA LYS A 374 13.29 10.92 34.30
C LYS A 374 14.65 10.78 33.62
N THR A 375 14.71 9.98 32.57
CA THR A 375 15.97 9.63 31.87
C THR A 375 16.33 10.68 30.83
N ILE A 376 15.36 11.17 30.06
CA ILE A 376 15.61 12.08 28.92
C ILE A 376 16.17 13.43 29.36
N SER A 377 15.80 13.92 30.55
CA SER A 377 16.31 15.18 31.10
C SER A 377 17.81 15.16 31.40
N LYS A 378 18.43 13.96 31.45
CA LYS A 378 19.89 13.78 31.58
C LYS A 378 20.58 13.53 30.24
N LEU A 379 19.82 13.28 29.18
CA LEU A 379 20.32 12.97 27.83
C LEU A 379 20.07 14.11 26.84
N SER A 380 19.42 15.18 27.29
CA SER A 380 19.03 16.30 26.47
C SER A 380 18.98 17.60 27.24
N LYS A 381 19.09 18.69 26.49
CA LYS A 381 18.88 20.06 26.97
C LYS A 381 17.61 20.64 26.36
N GLU A 382 16.86 21.39 27.16
CA GLU A 382 15.72 22.17 26.69
C GLU A 382 16.19 23.48 26.06
N LEU A 383 15.60 23.83 24.91
CA LEU A 383 15.92 25.05 24.15
C LEU A 383 14.77 26.07 24.16
N GLY A 384 13.59 25.69 24.65
CA GLY A 384 12.36 26.49 24.63
C GLY A 384 11.28 25.88 23.72
N ASP A 385 10.04 26.34 23.86
CA ASP A 385 8.88 25.92 23.05
C ASP A 385 8.65 24.40 22.98
N SER A 386 8.96 23.68 24.07
CA SER A 386 8.93 22.20 24.10
C SER A 386 9.82 21.54 23.05
N ILE A 387 10.92 22.21 22.68
CA ILE A 387 11.98 21.69 21.82
C ILE A 387 13.21 21.40 22.68
N TYR A 388 13.77 20.21 22.45
CA TYR A 388 14.94 19.70 23.14
C TYR A 388 16.00 19.31 22.12
N GLN A 389 17.25 19.18 22.56
CA GLN A 389 18.33 18.64 21.74
C GLN A 389 19.04 17.52 22.50
N LEU A 390 19.29 16.40 21.81
CA LEU A 390 20.09 15.31 22.39
C LEU A 390 21.54 15.76 22.61
N ASP A 391 22.09 15.44 23.78
CA ASP A 391 23.44 15.84 24.15
C ASP A 391 24.52 14.94 23.56
N PHE A 392 24.18 13.68 23.32
CA PHE A 392 25.10 12.66 22.85
C PHE A 392 24.86 12.36 21.37
N SER A 393 25.91 12.52 20.56
CA SER A 393 25.82 12.22 19.14
C SER A 393 25.60 10.73 18.87
N ASN A 394 24.81 10.42 17.86
CA ASN A 394 24.47 9.08 17.37
C ASN A 394 23.66 8.21 18.35
N THR A 395 23.02 8.80 19.37
CA THR A 395 22.17 8.04 20.32
C THR A 395 21.09 7.23 19.61
N LEU A 396 20.41 7.82 18.62
CA LEU A 396 19.36 7.10 17.87
C LEU A 396 19.95 6.02 16.94
N TYR A 397 21.10 6.29 16.31
CA TYR A 397 21.79 5.30 15.49
C TYR A 397 22.18 4.07 16.31
N PHE A 398 22.68 4.22 17.53
CA PHE A 398 23.02 3.08 18.38
C PHE A 398 21.81 2.41 19.04
N ALA A 399 20.66 3.09 19.11
CA ALA A 399 19.41 2.51 19.58
C ALA A 399 18.67 1.71 18.50
N PHE A 400 18.77 2.13 17.23
CA PHE A 400 17.91 1.64 16.16
C PHE A 400 18.65 1.22 14.88
N GLY A 401 19.91 1.58 14.69
CA GLY A 401 20.71 1.25 13.51
C GLY A 401 20.56 2.26 12.37
N ASP A 402 20.74 1.79 11.13
CA ASP A 402 20.87 2.63 9.94
C ASP A 402 19.66 3.56 9.68
N ALA A 403 18.47 3.19 10.16
CA ALA A 403 17.27 4.03 10.10
C ALA A 403 17.52 5.44 10.65
N PHE A 404 18.35 5.61 11.68
CA PHE A 404 18.64 6.93 12.27
C PHE A 404 20.05 7.44 11.97
N LYS A 405 20.74 6.89 10.98
CA LYS A 405 22.11 7.31 10.63
C LYS A 405 22.23 8.78 10.21
N GLN A 406 21.17 9.36 9.66
CA GLN A 406 21.11 10.77 9.27
C GLN A 406 20.82 11.73 10.45
N PHE A 407 20.55 11.21 11.65
CA PHE A 407 20.19 11.98 12.84
C PHE A 407 21.34 11.95 13.86
N GLN A 408 22.42 12.67 13.56
CA GLN A 408 23.62 12.64 14.40
C GLN A 408 23.40 13.30 15.76
N ARG A 409 22.84 14.52 15.80
CA ARG A 409 22.53 15.22 17.06
C ARG A 409 21.22 16.00 16.92
N PRO A 410 20.10 15.28 16.74
CA PRO A 410 18.84 15.88 16.35
C PRO A 410 18.23 16.69 17.49
N TYR A 411 17.38 17.64 17.08
CA TYR A 411 16.39 18.25 17.95
C TYR A 411 15.18 17.33 18.04
N PHE A 412 14.41 17.42 19.12
CA PHE A 412 13.14 16.71 19.22
C PHE A 412 12.07 17.46 19.99
N THR A 413 10.83 17.06 19.78
CA THR A 413 9.66 17.45 20.57
C THR A 413 8.83 16.21 20.93
N ILE A 414 7.94 16.33 21.91
CA ILE A 414 7.09 15.24 22.39
C ILE A 414 5.64 15.54 22.00
N ILE A 415 5.01 14.62 21.29
CA ILE A 415 3.62 14.71 20.84
C ILE A 415 2.79 13.63 21.54
N ASP A 416 1.61 14.03 22.03
CA ASP A 416 0.61 13.17 22.69
C ASP A 416 1.19 12.27 23.81
N LYS A 417 2.25 12.75 24.49
CA LYS A 417 2.97 12.06 25.59
C LYS A 417 3.51 10.66 25.24
N ARG A 418 3.45 10.25 23.98
CA ARG A 418 3.74 8.88 23.50
C ARG A 418 4.71 8.84 22.33
N THR A 419 4.87 9.92 21.59
CA THR A 419 5.67 9.93 20.36
C THR A 419 6.68 11.06 20.39
N LEU A 420 7.92 10.75 20.04
CA LEU A 420 8.99 11.70 19.83
C LEU A 420 9.11 11.99 18.35
N VAL A 421 9.24 13.27 18.02
CA VAL A 421 9.49 13.72 16.64
C VAL A 421 10.84 14.41 16.61
N PHE A 422 11.72 13.96 15.73
CA PHE A 422 13.09 14.40 15.58
C PHE A 422 13.28 15.15 14.27
N ALA A 423 14.14 16.16 14.28
CA ALA A 423 14.64 16.78 13.05
C ALA A 423 16.10 17.22 13.22
N ASN A 424 16.81 17.38 12.11
CA ASN A 424 18.20 17.83 12.12
C ASN A 424 18.36 19.34 12.39
N ASN A 425 17.27 20.11 12.31
CA ASN A 425 17.26 21.53 12.64
C ASN A 425 15.96 21.89 13.39
N GLN A 426 16.01 22.97 14.17
CA GLN A 426 14.89 23.42 15.00
C GLN A 426 13.72 23.95 14.16
N SER A 427 13.99 24.61 13.03
CA SER A 427 12.95 25.16 12.14
C SER A 427 12.01 24.09 11.59
N ASN A 428 12.54 22.91 11.26
CA ASN A 428 11.73 21.80 10.73
C ASN A 428 10.80 21.22 11.80
N LEU A 429 11.21 21.20 13.08
CA LEU A 429 10.31 20.84 14.17
C LEU A 429 9.22 21.88 14.39
N GLN A 430 9.55 23.17 14.30
CA GLN A 430 8.54 24.22 14.42
C GLN A 430 7.52 24.14 13.28
N GLU A 431 7.95 23.86 12.06
CA GLU A 431 7.05 23.68 10.92
C GLU A 431 6.21 22.40 11.04
N TYR A 432 6.82 21.30 11.53
CA TYR A 432 6.09 20.10 11.89
C TYR A 432 5.00 20.39 12.94
N LEU A 433 5.33 21.11 14.02
CA LEU A 433 4.39 21.49 15.08
C LEU A 433 3.22 22.33 14.53
N ARG A 434 3.48 23.26 13.61
CA ARG A 434 2.43 24.02 12.91
C ARG A 434 1.52 23.08 12.11
N SER A 435 2.09 22.16 11.36
CA SER A 435 1.34 21.16 10.58
C SER A 435 0.50 20.24 11.46
N TRP A 436 1.07 19.77 12.58
CA TRP A 436 0.40 18.96 13.59
C TRP A 436 -0.79 19.71 14.22
N ASN A 437 -0.57 20.94 14.68
CA ASN A 437 -1.62 21.77 15.28
C ASN A 437 -2.73 22.11 14.27
N ALA A 438 -2.37 22.30 13.00
CA ALA A 438 -3.31 22.51 11.90
C ALA A 438 -3.96 21.22 11.36
N GLN A 439 -3.62 20.04 11.92
CA GLN A 439 -4.10 18.73 11.49
C GLN A 439 -3.83 18.43 10.01
N ARG A 440 -2.74 18.98 9.46
CA ARG A 440 -2.29 18.75 8.09
C ARG A 440 -1.42 17.51 8.03
N LEU A 441 -2.06 16.35 8.18
CA LEU A 441 -1.40 15.04 8.26
C LEU A 441 -1.65 14.20 7.01
N LEU A 442 -0.75 13.25 6.75
CA LEU A 442 -0.81 12.33 5.61
C LEU A 442 -2.12 11.52 5.61
N THR A 443 -2.53 11.05 6.78
CA THR A 443 -3.80 10.32 7.01
C THR A 443 -5.05 11.15 6.74
N GLY A 444 -4.92 12.48 6.73
CA GLY A 444 -6.00 13.40 6.34
C GLY A 444 -6.30 13.38 4.84
N THR A 445 -5.39 12.87 4.01
CA THR A 445 -5.53 12.88 2.55
C THR A 445 -6.41 11.72 2.05
N LEU A 446 -7.27 11.98 1.07
CA LEU A 446 -8.17 10.95 0.51
C LEU A 446 -7.40 9.76 -0.08
N GLY A 447 -6.30 10.03 -0.79
CA GLY A 447 -5.49 8.97 -1.37
C GLY A 447 -4.87 8.06 -0.32
N PHE A 448 -4.43 8.60 0.82
CA PHE A 448 -3.84 7.78 1.88
C PHE A 448 -4.89 6.89 2.58
N LYS A 449 -6.12 7.39 2.74
CA LYS A 449 -7.22 6.57 3.28
C LYS A 449 -7.57 5.40 2.35
N ASN A 450 -7.46 5.58 1.04
CA ASN A 450 -7.62 4.48 0.09
C ASN A 450 -6.44 3.52 0.16
N PHE A 451 -5.22 4.04 0.33
CA PHE A 451 -4.02 3.23 0.54
C PHE A 451 -4.13 2.31 1.75
N GLU A 452 -4.51 2.84 2.90
CA GLU A 452 -4.66 2.09 4.16
C GLU A 452 -5.72 0.98 4.06
N LYS A 453 -6.73 1.13 3.19
CA LYS A 453 -7.73 0.06 2.96
C LYS A 453 -7.18 -1.10 2.13
N LEU A 454 -6.25 -0.82 1.22
CA LEU A 454 -5.66 -1.81 0.31
C LEU A 454 -4.49 -2.55 0.95
N GLN A 455 -3.69 -1.83 1.71
CA GLN A 455 -2.51 -2.34 2.38
C GLN A 455 -2.80 -2.51 3.87
N GLY A 456 -2.63 -3.72 4.40
CA GLY A 456 -2.73 -3.95 5.84
C GLY A 456 -1.65 -3.19 6.62
N ASN A 457 -1.93 -2.84 7.87
CA ASN A 457 -1.00 -2.12 8.74
C ASN A 457 -0.05 -3.05 9.54
N LYS A 458 -0.07 -4.36 9.29
CA LYS A 458 0.79 -5.33 9.99
C LYS A 458 2.03 -5.69 9.18
N ALA A 459 3.18 -5.19 9.59
CA ALA A 459 4.49 -5.49 8.99
C ALA A 459 5.59 -5.38 10.06
N ASN A 460 6.84 -5.60 9.66
CA ASN A 460 8.01 -5.19 10.44
C ASN A 460 8.71 -3.99 9.81
N VAL A 461 8.67 -3.89 8.47
CA VAL A 461 9.19 -2.76 7.71
C VAL A 461 8.16 -2.38 6.64
N THR A 462 7.76 -1.12 6.59
CA THR A 462 6.95 -0.57 5.49
C THR A 462 7.68 0.62 4.89
N PHE A 463 8.08 0.50 3.63
CA PHE A 463 8.47 1.63 2.80
C PHE A 463 7.25 2.18 2.07
N PHE A 464 7.12 3.49 1.99
CA PHE A 464 6.08 4.18 1.25
C PHE A 464 6.64 5.39 0.53
N LEU A 465 6.17 5.62 -0.69
CA LEU A 465 6.48 6.78 -1.52
C LEU A 465 5.17 7.35 -2.06
N HIS A 466 4.94 8.64 -1.80
CA HIS A 466 3.82 9.39 -2.36
C HIS A 466 4.26 10.09 -3.65
N SER A 467 3.77 9.63 -4.80
CA SER A 467 4.30 10.01 -6.12
C SER A 467 4.27 11.51 -6.36
N LYS A 468 3.22 12.21 -5.87
CA LYS A 468 3.07 13.66 -6.05
C LYS A 468 4.07 14.45 -5.21
N ASN A 469 4.20 14.12 -3.93
CA ASN A 469 5.12 14.84 -3.03
C ASN A 469 6.58 14.53 -3.38
N ALA A 470 6.87 13.31 -3.83
CA ALA A 470 8.21 12.88 -4.24
C ALA A 470 8.60 13.32 -5.67
N SER A 471 7.71 13.95 -6.45
CA SER A 471 7.94 14.15 -7.89
C SER A 471 9.20 14.96 -8.20
N GLY A 472 9.49 15.98 -7.38
CA GLY A 472 10.70 16.80 -7.52
C GLY A 472 11.97 16.00 -7.21
N ILE A 473 11.93 15.21 -6.14
CA ILE A 473 13.05 14.36 -5.69
C ILE A 473 13.36 13.30 -6.76
N ILE A 474 12.33 12.61 -7.26
CA ILE A 474 12.45 11.62 -8.34
C ILE A 474 13.03 12.28 -9.59
N ALA A 475 12.42 13.36 -10.09
CA ALA A 475 12.86 14.02 -11.31
C ALA A 475 14.32 14.51 -11.24
N ASN A 476 14.77 14.96 -10.06
CA ASN A 476 16.15 15.43 -9.86
C ASN A 476 17.19 14.30 -9.73
N SER A 477 16.74 13.07 -9.48
CA SER A 477 17.63 11.90 -9.34
C SER A 477 17.79 11.13 -10.65
N LEU A 478 16.75 11.08 -11.49
CA LEU A 478 16.72 10.28 -12.72
C LEU A 478 17.78 10.72 -13.73
N ALA A 479 18.33 9.74 -14.45
CA ALA A 479 19.16 10.01 -15.62
C ALA A 479 18.32 10.57 -16.78
N SER A 480 18.96 11.31 -17.70
CA SER A 480 18.25 12.13 -18.69
C SER A 480 17.26 11.37 -19.58
N SER A 481 17.56 10.12 -19.94
CA SER A 481 16.65 9.25 -20.71
C SER A 481 15.38 8.92 -19.92
N TYR A 482 15.53 8.46 -18.68
CA TYR A 482 14.40 8.13 -17.81
C TYR A 482 13.62 9.37 -17.35
N LEU A 483 14.30 10.50 -17.15
CA LEU A 483 13.63 11.77 -16.83
C LEU A 483 12.71 12.24 -17.96
N LYS A 484 13.12 12.05 -19.22
CA LYS A 484 12.28 12.37 -20.37
C LYS A 484 10.99 11.54 -20.36
N ASN A 485 11.11 10.22 -20.19
CA ASN A 485 9.97 9.32 -20.11
C ASN A 485 9.08 9.65 -18.90
N TYR A 486 9.69 9.95 -17.74
CA TYR A 486 8.96 10.36 -16.54
C TYR A 486 8.10 11.60 -16.77
N ARG A 487 8.53 12.54 -17.63
CA ARG A 487 7.79 13.78 -17.93
C ARG A 487 6.77 13.62 -19.08
N GLU A 488 6.84 12.56 -19.87
CA GLU A 488 5.98 12.34 -21.06
C GLU A 488 4.64 11.69 -20.68
N LYS A 489 3.70 12.49 -20.18
CA LYS A 489 2.39 12.04 -19.67
C LYS A 489 1.45 11.41 -20.70
N GLU A 490 1.71 11.62 -22.00
CA GLU A 490 0.87 11.05 -23.05
C GLU A 490 1.16 9.57 -23.27
N ASN A 491 2.46 9.21 -23.22
CA ASN A 491 2.91 7.83 -23.37
C ASN A 491 2.91 7.08 -22.04
N PHE A 492 3.36 7.72 -20.94
CA PHE A 492 3.52 7.09 -19.63
C PHE A 492 2.57 7.68 -18.58
N GLY A 493 2.19 6.86 -17.59
CA GLY A 493 1.23 7.21 -16.53
C GLY A 493 1.85 7.30 -15.13
N PHE A 494 3.15 7.60 -15.00
CA PHE A 494 3.84 7.61 -13.71
C PHE A 494 3.19 8.53 -12.66
N GLN A 495 2.59 9.65 -13.09
CA GLN A 495 1.92 10.61 -12.20
C GLN A 495 0.50 10.20 -11.79
N ASP A 496 -0.07 9.19 -12.45
CA ASP A 496 -1.41 8.67 -12.13
C ASP A 496 -1.34 7.67 -10.97
N PHE A 497 -0.15 7.18 -10.61
CA PHE A 497 0.08 6.48 -9.35
C PHE A 497 -0.04 7.45 -8.18
N TYR A 498 -0.93 7.15 -7.24
CA TYR A 498 -0.98 7.85 -5.97
C TYR A 498 0.27 7.57 -5.13
N SER A 499 0.62 6.30 -5.00
CA SER A 499 1.74 5.86 -4.16
C SER A 499 2.32 4.53 -4.59
N TRP A 500 3.54 4.29 -4.12
CA TRP A 500 4.26 3.02 -4.17
C TRP A 500 4.64 2.60 -2.76
N SER A 501 4.58 1.31 -2.46
CA SER A 501 5.00 0.81 -1.15
C SER A 501 5.55 -0.61 -1.21
N ILE A 502 6.37 -0.93 -0.22
CA ILE A 502 6.92 -2.26 0.00
C ILE A 502 6.73 -2.60 1.48
N GLN A 503 6.12 -3.74 1.78
CA GLN A 503 6.03 -4.28 3.13
C GLN A 503 6.87 -5.53 3.26
N LEU A 504 7.57 -5.65 4.40
CA LEU A 504 8.33 -6.82 4.80
C LEU A 504 7.83 -7.25 6.19
N GLY A 505 7.30 -8.48 6.29
CA GLY A 505 6.99 -9.14 7.55
C GLY A 505 7.96 -10.29 7.77
N GLY A 506 8.64 -10.32 8.91
CA GLY A 506 9.61 -11.37 9.22
C GLY A 506 8.98 -12.76 9.20
N ASN A 507 9.72 -13.72 8.68
CA ASN A 507 9.28 -15.10 8.49
C ASN A 507 10.46 -16.05 8.80
N ASN A 508 10.77 -16.24 10.09
CA ASN A 508 11.80 -17.17 10.55
C ASN A 508 13.18 -17.03 9.86
N GLY A 509 13.59 -15.80 9.52
CA GLY A 509 14.86 -15.52 8.85
C GLY A 509 14.73 -15.12 7.38
N SER A 510 13.57 -15.33 6.76
CA SER A 510 13.17 -14.73 5.48
C SER A 510 12.14 -13.61 5.72
N PHE A 511 11.56 -13.07 4.64
CA PHE A 511 10.42 -12.15 4.70
C PHE A 511 9.25 -12.68 3.87
N LEU A 512 8.04 -12.50 4.40
CA LEU A 512 6.88 -12.30 3.53
C LEU A 512 6.91 -10.85 3.06
N SER A 513 6.90 -10.66 1.75
CA SER A 513 7.03 -9.34 1.15
C SER A 513 5.87 -9.03 0.22
N SER A 514 5.53 -7.75 0.14
CA SER A 514 4.45 -7.28 -0.71
C SER A 514 4.80 -5.92 -1.30
N ILE A 515 4.46 -5.72 -2.58
CA ILE A 515 4.63 -4.46 -3.30
C ILE A 515 3.25 -3.98 -3.74
N TYR A 516 2.97 -2.70 -3.45
CA TYR A 516 1.73 -2.07 -3.87
C TYR A 516 2.01 -0.83 -4.73
N GLY A 517 1.31 -0.72 -5.85
CA GLY A 517 1.26 0.48 -6.68
C GLY A 517 -0.19 0.91 -6.82
N ILE A 518 -0.60 1.95 -6.09
CA ILE A 518 -1.99 2.42 -6.14
C ILE A 518 -2.17 3.34 -7.31
N TYR A 519 -2.98 2.89 -8.26
CA TYR A 519 -3.21 3.59 -9.50
C TYR A 519 -4.56 4.30 -9.46
N LYS A 520 -4.58 5.57 -9.85
CA LYS A 520 -5.85 6.29 -10.04
C LYS A 520 -6.44 5.86 -11.38
N SER A 521 -7.06 4.68 -11.41
CA SER A 521 -7.75 4.24 -12.62
C SER A 521 -8.89 5.22 -12.93
N LYS A 522 -8.98 5.58 -14.22
CA LYS A 522 -10.06 6.43 -14.73
C LYS A 522 -11.41 5.71 -14.67
N ASN A 523 -11.39 4.39 -14.57
CA ASN A 523 -12.57 3.52 -14.56
C ASN A 523 -12.90 3.00 -13.15
N ALA A 524 -12.08 3.32 -12.12
CA ALA A 524 -12.35 2.90 -10.74
C ALA A 524 -13.40 3.81 -10.08
N LEU A 525 -14.52 3.21 -9.68
CA LEU A 525 -15.56 3.86 -8.88
C LEU A 525 -14.96 4.44 -7.58
N GLY A 526 -15.04 5.76 -7.40
CA GLY A 526 -14.57 6.45 -6.19
C GLY A 526 -13.07 6.76 -6.09
N GLY A 527 -12.28 6.50 -7.15
CA GLY A 527 -10.84 6.80 -7.19
C GLY A 527 -10.51 8.30 -7.27
N THR A 528 -11.42 9.09 -7.85
CA THR A 528 -11.37 10.55 -7.88
C THR A 528 -12.65 11.08 -7.22
N PRO A 529 -12.57 12.01 -6.25
CA PRO A 529 -13.78 12.58 -5.66
C PRO A 529 -14.51 13.41 -6.71
N ASP A 530 -15.80 13.14 -6.92
CA ASP A 530 -16.64 13.93 -7.82
C ASP A 530 -16.76 15.39 -7.36
N TRP A 531 -16.64 15.63 -6.05
CA TRP A 531 -16.60 16.95 -5.43
C TRP A 531 -15.97 16.91 -4.04
N THR A 532 -15.57 18.08 -3.54
CA THR A 532 -15.12 18.29 -2.16
C THR A 532 -15.86 19.49 -1.56
N TYR A 533 -16.07 19.48 -0.24
CA TYR A 533 -16.67 20.60 0.50
C TYR A 533 -15.70 21.00 1.62
N GLN A 534 -15.29 22.26 1.63
CA GLN A 534 -14.35 22.79 2.62
C GLN A 534 -15.12 23.34 3.82
N PHE A 535 -14.72 22.88 5.02
CA PHE A 535 -15.19 23.41 6.31
C PHE A 535 -14.19 24.42 6.87
N ASP A 536 -14.66 25.33 7.72
CA ASP A 536 -13.84 26.36 8.37
C ASP A 536 -13.17 25.82 9.65
N GLY A 537 -13.73 24.76 10.23
CA GLY A 537 -13.27 24.09 11.43
C GLY A 537 -13.44 22.56 11.38
N LYS A 538 -13.17 21.92 12.52
CA LYS A 538 -13.24 20.45 12.65
C LYS A 538 -14.69 19.97 12.70
N LEU A 539 -15.02 18.92 11.94
CA LEU A 539 -16.30 18.24 12.08
C LEU A 539 -16.42 17.48 13.41
N ILE A 540 -17.63 17.49 13.98
CA ILE A 540 -18.02 16.70 15.13
C ILE A 540 -19.08 15.69 14.70
N GLY A 541 -18.82 14.41 14.98
CA GLY A 541 -19.70 13.32 14.60
C GLY A 541 -19.66 12.97 13.10
N GLN A 542 -20.55 12.06 12.72
CA GLN A 542 -20.73 11.64 11.33
C GLN A 542 -21.75 12.55 10.62
N PRO A 543 -21.66 12.72 9.29
CA PRO A 543 -22.68 13.43 8.55
C PRO A 543 -24.00 12.64 8.52
N TRP A 544 -25.12 13.34 8.42
CA TRP A 544 -26.45 12.77 8.24
C TRP A 544 -26.98 13.08 6.85
N VAL A 545 -27.75 12.16 6.26
CA VAL A 545 -28.29 12.32 4.92
C VAL A 545 -29.81 12.26 4.96
N PHE A 546 -30.45 13.31 4.46
CA PHE A 546 -31.90 13.49 4.43
C PHE A 546 -32.39 13.77 3.02
N GLU A 547 -33.69 13.61 2.77
CA GLU A 547 -34.29 14.10 1.54
C GLU A 547 -34.35 15.63 1.52
N HIS A 548 -33.93 16.25 0.42
CA HIS A 548 -34.10 17.70 0.22
C HIS A 548 -35.30 17.99 -0.67
N SER A 549 -35.48 17.14 -1.70
CA SER A 549 -36.61 17.14 -2.63
C SER A 549 -36.87 15.71 -3.13
N ASP A 550 -37.86 15.52 -4.00
CA ASP A 550 -38.14 14.21 -4.63
C ASP A 550 -36.97 13.69 -5.49
N THR A 551 -36.04 14.58 -5.85
CA THR A 551 -34.94 14.31 -6.79
C THR A 551 -33.55 14.56 -6.18
N SER A 552 -33.48 15.05 -4.94
CA SER A 552 -32.21 15.41 -4.32
C SER A 552 -32.20 15.15 -2.81
N LYS A 553 -30.98 14.98 -2.30
CA LYS A 553 -30.70 14.78 -0.87
C LYS A 553 -30.05 16.03 -0.28
N MET A 554 -29.97 16.07 1.04
CA MET A 554 -29.23 17.06 1.82
C MET A 554 -28.33 16.32 2.79
N ILE A 555 -27.05 16.70 2.81
CA ILE A 555 -26.06 16.18 3.74
C ILE A 555 -25.88 17.21 4.85
N LEU A 556 -26.17 16.86 6.10
CA LEU A 556 -25.91 17.70 7.28
C LEU A 556 -24.60 17.28 7.94
N ALA A 557 -23.75 18.25 8.28
CA ALA A 557 -22.52 18.03 9.05
C ALA A 557 -22.30 19.19 10.01
N GLN A 558 -21.91 18.90 11.27
CA GLN A 558 -21.69 19.93 12.29
C GLN A 558 -20.20 20.11 12.57
N GLU A 559 -19.76 21.35 12.74
CA GLU A 559 -18.42 21.75 13.16
C GLU A 559 -18.31 21.90 14.69
N GLN A 560 -17.09 21.87 15.20
CA GLN A 560 -16.78 21.99 16.62
C GLN A 560 -17.20 23.35 17.22
N ASN A 561 -17.30 24.41 16.41
CA ASN A 561 -17.88 25.70 16.79
C ASN A 561 -19.42 25.69 16.81
N HIS A 562 -20.04 24.50 16.71
CA HIS A 562 -21.48 24.24 16.66
C HIS A 562 -22.20 24.72 15.39
N THR A 563 -21.48 25.17 14.37
CA THR A 563 -22.07 25.48 13.06
C THR A 563 -22.48 24.18 12.36
N ILE A 564 -23.75 24.06 11.99
CA ILE A 564 -24.24 22.98 11.14
C ILE A 564 -24.33 23.48 9.70
N HIS A 565 -23.82 22.68 8.77
CA HIS A 565 -23.86 22.93 7.33
C HIS A 565 -24.78 21.93 6.66
N ALA A 566 -25.63 22.43 5.76
CA ALA A 566 -26.36 21.63 4.80
C ALA A 566 -25.69 21.71 3.44
N ILE A 567 -25.43 20.55 2.84
CA ILE A 567 -24.61 20.40 1.64
C ILE A 567 -25.39 19.59 0.61
N HIS A 568 -25.41 20.08 -0.63
CA HIS A 568 -26.00 19.37 -1.76
C HIS A 568 -25.09 18.19 -2.16
N PRO A 569 -25.62 17.07 -2.67
CA PRO A 569 -24.84 15.95 -3.23
C PRO A 569 -23.92 16.28 -4.42
N LYS A 570 -23.81 17.56 -4.80
CA LYS A 570 -22.87 18.10 -5.79
C LYS A 570 -21.72 18.89 -5.14
N GLY A 571 -21.63 18.88 -3.81
CA GLY A 571 -20.59 19.60 -3.05
C GLY A 571 -20.81 21.10 -2.88
N THR A 572 -22.02 21.60 -3.11
CA THR A 572 -22.35 23.02 -2.91
C THR A 572 -23.10 23.23 -1.60
N LYS A 573 -22.86 24.36 -0.94
CA LYS A 573 -23.59 24.76 0.27
C LYS A 573 -25.06 25.00 -0.06
N LEU A 574 -25.96 24.41 0.72
CA LEU A 574 -27.39 24.75 0.74
C LEU A 574 -27.63 25.88 1.74
N TRP A 575 -27.22 25.68 3.00
CA TRP A 575 -27.34 26.66 4.08
C TRP A 575 -26.41 26.30 5.25
N SER A 576 -26.23 27.22 6.19
CA SER A 576 -25.55 26.94 7.48
C SER A 576 -26.24 27.68 8.61
N ALA A 577 -26.19 27.13 9.82
CA ALA A 577 -26.71 27.76 11.03
C ALA A 577 -25.80 27.47 12.22
N VAL A 578 -25.67 28.42 13.15
CA VAL A 578 -24.95 28.19 14.42
C VAL A 578 -25.94 27.65 15.45
N LEU A 579 -25.68 26.44 15.94
CA LEU A 579 -26.49 25.85 17.00
C LEU A 579 -25.92 26.21 18.37
N SER A 580 -26.79 26.31 19.36
CA SER A 580 -26.35 26.31 20.76
C SER A 580 -26.14 24.87 21.21
N GLY A 581 -24.90 24.39 21.13
CA GLY A 581 -24.45 23.06 21.55
C GLY A 581 -24.22 22.07 20.41
N ARG A 582 -23.59 20.93 20.73
CA ARG A 582 -23.41 19.82 19.78
C ARG A 582 -24.71 19.05 19.62
N VAL A 583 -24.98 18.54 18.43
CA VAL A 583 -26.10 17.63 18.19
C VAL A 583 -25.88 16.34 18.98
N ILE A 584 -26.91 15.90 19.71
CA ILE A 584 -26.92 14.62 20.42
C ILE A 584 -27.70 13.60 19.59
N GLY A 585 -27.15 12.39 19.51
CA GLY A 585 -27.79 11.28 18.83
C GLY A 585 -27.93 11.50 17.32
N SER A 586 -28.97 10.88 16.75
CA SER A 586 -29.31 11.04 15.34
C SER A 586 -30.48 12.02 15.16
N PRO A 587 -30.34 13.08 14.34
CA PRO A 587 -31.47 13.85 13.87
C PRO A 587 -32.45 12.99 13.09
N ILE A 588 -33.71 13.39 13.08
CA ILE A 588 -34.79 12.72 12.36
C ILE A 588 -35.36 13.65 11.29
N GLN A 589 -35.91 13.07 10.23
CA GLN A 589 -36.65 13.79 9.22
C GLN A 589 -38.14 13.49 9.32
N LEU A 590 -38.96 14.54 9.28
CA LEU A 590 -40.42 14.45 9.26
C LEU A 590 -40.94 14.31 7.82
N PRO A 591 -42.20 13.89 7.62
CA PRO A 591 -42.78 13.72 6.28
C PRO A 591 -42.79 14.99 5.40
N ASP A 592 -42.74 16.18 6.00
CA ASP A 592 -42.61 17.46 5.30
C ASP A 592 -41.15 17.82 4.96
N ARG A 593 -40.23 16.86 5.10
CA ARG A 593 -38.78 16.96 4.89
C ARG A 593 -38.04 17.84 5.89
N SER A 594 -38.72 18.44 6.87
CA SER A 594 -38.03 19.17 7.94
C SER A 594 -37.23 18.23 8.83
N VAL A 595 -36.10 18.71 9.33
CA VAL A 595 -35.17 17.94 10.17
C VAL A 595 -35.26 18.41 11.60
N VAL A 596 -35.48 17.48 12.53
CA VAL A 596 -35.55 17.73 13.98
C VAL A 596 -34.29 17.18 14.65
N LEU A 597 -33.70 17.98 15.53
CA LEU A 597 -32.50 17.62 16.28
C LEU A 597 -32.51 18.24 17.68
N VAL A 598 -31.75 17.63 18.58
CA VAL A 598 -31.54 18.13 19.95
C VAL A 598 -30.06 18.34 20.22
N THR A 599 -29.73 19.31 21.06
CA THR A 599 -28.34 19.61 21.43
C THR A 599 -28.05 19.38 22.91
N ASP A 600 -26.77 19.21 23.23
CA ASP A 600 -26.29 19.05 24.61
C ASP A 600 -26.48 20.29 25.49
N ASN A 601 -26.66 21.46 24.89
CA ASN A 601 -27.09 22.66 25.60
C ASN A 601 -28.61 22.78 25.73
N ARG A 602 -29.32 21.64 25.81
CA ARG A 602 -30.76 21.54 26.08
C ARG A 602 -31.63 22.33 25.10
N ARG A 603 -31.37 22.23 23.80
CA ARG A 603 -32.23 22.89 22.79
C ARG A 603 -32.76 21.91 21.75
N LEU A 604 -34.04 22.05 21.44
CA LEU A 604 -34.74 21.32 20.38
C LEU A 604 -34.93 22.25 19.17
N TYR A 605 -34.46 21.80 18.00
CA TYR A 605 -34.59 22.52 16.74
C TYR A 605 -35.39 21.70 15.73
N ARG A 606 -36.07 22.42 14.83
CA ARG A 606 -36.65 21.88 13.61
C ARG A 606 -36.34 22.84 12.48
N PHE A 607 -35.63 22.39 11.46
CA PHE A 607 -35.25 23.16 10.29
C PHE A 607 -36.04 22.70 9.07
N ASP A 608 -36.55 23.64 8.29
CA ASP A 608 -37.04 23.30 6.94
C ASP A 608 -35.86 23.01 5.98
N THR A 609 -36.18 22.62 4.75
CA THR A 609 -35.17 22.30 3.73
C THR A 609 -34.29 23.49 3.34
N SER A 610 -34.75 24.73 3.58
CA SER A 610 -34.00 25.97 3.35
C SER A 610 -33.11 26.40 4.53
N GLY A 611 -33.16 25.66 5.65
CA GLY A 611 -32.40 25.96 6.86
C GLY A 611 -33.08 26.98 7.78
N LYS A 612 -34.35 27.31 7.54
CA LYS A 612 -35.11 28.19 8.42
C LYS A 612 -35.71 27.38 9.57
N VAL A 613 -35.59 27.91 10.78
CA VAL A 613 -36.18 27.29 11.97
C VAL A 613 -37.71 27.40 11.90
N HIS A 614 -38.41 26.29 12.08
CA HIS A 614 -39.87 26.28 12.17
C HIS A 614 -40.35 27.10 13.38
N LYS A 615 -41.48 27.79 13.22
CA LYS A 615 -42.11 28.53 14.32
C LYS A 615 -42.41 27.56 15.47
N GLY A 616 -42.09 27.98 16.71
CA GLY A 616 -42.24 27.15 17.90
C GLY A 616 -40.99 26.31 18.26
N PHE A 617 -40.00 26.23 17.38
CA PHE A 617 -38.72 25.54 17.64
C PHE A 617 -37.57 26.50 17.96
N SER A 618 -36.38 25.94 18.18
CA SER A 618 -35.29 26.59 18.91
C SER A 618 -35.72 26.86 20.36
N LEU A 619 -36.33 25.86 20.97
CA LEU A 619 -36.87 25.93 22.33
C LEU A 619 -35.96 25.20 23.31
N GLY A 620 -35.93 25.67 24.57
CA GLY A 620 -35.19 25.01 25.64
C GLY A 620 -35.97 23.82 26.19
N ILE A 621 -35.30 22.67 26.36
CA ILE A 621 -35.87 21.49 27.02
C ILE A 621 -35.45 21.46 28.50
N PRO A 622 -36.29 20.97 29.42
CA PRO A 622 -36.06 21.08 30.86
C PRO A 622 -34.81 20.31 31.33
N GLN A 623 -34.50 19.19 30.68
CA GLN A 623 -33.40 18.29 31.01
C GLN A 623 -32.54 18.00 29.78
N GLN A 624 -31.25 17.69 29.99
CA GLN A 624 -30.36 17.31 28.91
C GLN A 624 -30.81 15.99 28.28
N ALA A 625 -30.85 15.96 26.96
CA ALA A 625 -31.16 14.75 26.21
C ALA A 625 -29.99 13.75 26.31
N ASN A 626 -30.32 12.47 26.39
CA ASN A 626 -29.32 11.39 26.39
C ASN A 626 -29.05 10.86 24.97
N ASP A 627 -30.05 10.94 24.08
CA ASP A 627 -29.97 10.56 22.67
C ASP A 627 -30.88 11.48 21.82
N GLY A 628 -30.95 11.22 20.51
CA GLY A 628 -31.70 11.98 19.53
C GLY A 628 -33.23 11.83 19.69
N PRO A 629 -34.00 12.71 19.04
CA PRO A 629 -35.46 12.66 19.06
C PRO A 629 -35.99 11.44 18.28
N SER A 630 -37.21 11.02 18.61
CA SER A 630 -37.94 9.96 17.91
C SER A 630 -39.36 10.43 17.59
N VAL A 631 -39.95 9.93 16.50
CA VAL A 631 -41.36 10.23 16.15
C VAL A 631 -42.24 9.08 16.60
N ALA A 632 -43.30 9.38 17.36
CA ALA A 632 -44.40 8.45 17.61
C ALA A 632 -45.67 8.93 16.90
N SER A 633 -46.43 7.98 16.37
CA SER A 633 -47.72 8.24 15.73
C SER A 633 -48.76 7.31 16.36
N PHE A 634 -49.47 7.84 17.35
CA PHE A 634 -50.63 7.18 17.97
C PHE A 634 -51.91 7.79 17.34
N ASP A 635 -52.42 8.87 17.94
CA ASP A 635 -53.54 9.67 17.40
C ASP A 635 -53.04 10.87 16.59
N ASN A 636 -52.04 11.58 17.14
CA ASN A 636 -51.31 12.68 16.52
C ASN A 636 -49.81 12.37 16.52
N ASN A 637 -49.07 12.97 15.60
CA ASN A 637 -47.62 12.86 15.57
C ASN A 637 -47.02 13.65 16.74
N MET A 638 -46.09 13.03 17.46
CA MET A 638 -45.36 13.64 18.57
C MET A 638 -43.87 13.32 18.49
N LEU A 639 -43.07 14.23 19.04
CA LEU A 639 -41.64 14.10 19.22
C LEU A 639 -41.38 13.61 20.64
N LEU A 640 -40.64 12.51 20.76
CA LEU A 640 -40.17 11.95 22.02
C LEU A 640 -38.67 12.18 22.16
N ILE A 641 -38.22 12.69 23.30
CA ILE A 641 -36.80 12.97 23.57
C ILE A 641 -36.43 12.27 24.88
N PRO A 642 -35.50 11.30 24.85
CA PRO A 642 -34.99 10.69 26.08
C PRO A 642 -34.11 11.72 26.83
N ALA A 643 -34.45 12.02 28.08
CA ALA A 643 -33.71 13.00 28.89
C ALA A 643 -33.55 12.48 30.32
N GLY A 644 -32.33 12.12 30.71
CA GLY A 644 -32.07 11.46 31.99
C GLY A 644 -32.89 10.17 32.14
N ASN A 645 -33.74 10.13 33.16
CA ASN A 645 -34.66 9.03 33.44
C ASN A 645 -36.11 9.32 32.96
N THR A 646 -36.32 10.36 32.15
CA THR A 646 -37.65 10.76 31.66
C THR A 646 -37.70 10.78 30.14
N ILE A 647 -38.92 10.68 29.59
CA ILE A 647 -39.19 10.92 28.17
C ILE A 647 -39.95 12.23 28.07
N LEU A 648 -39.39 13.21 27.37
CA LEU A 648 -40.08 14.46 27.08
C LEU A 648 -40.90 14.32 25.80
N ALA A 649 -42.15 14.81 25.82
CA ALA A 649 -43.03 14.75 24.66
C ALA A 649 -43.48 16.14 24.20
N TYR A 650 -43.33 16.39 22.90
CA TYR A 650 -43.73 17.64 22.23
C TYR A 650 -44.60 17.31 21.01
N ASP A 651 -45.53 18.18 20.67
CA ASP A 651 -46.18 18.13 19.36
C ASP A 651 -45.23 18.61 18.24
N LEU A 652 -45.67 18.46 16.98
CA LEU A 652 -44.89 18.94 15.84
C LEU A 652 -44.83 20.47 15.74
N GLU A 653 -45.57 21.23 16.56
CA GLU A 653 -45.52 22.69 16.61
C GLU A 653 -44.62 23.22 17.76
N GLY A 654 -43.95 22.32 18.48
CA GLY A 654 -43.01 22.65 19.57
C GLY A 654 -43.68 22.87 20.93
N LYS A 655 -44.96 22.54 21.10
CA LYS A 655 -45.65 22.64 22.39
C LYS A 655 -45.51 21.34 23.17
N SER A 656 -45.16 21.45 24.45
CA SER A 656 -45.12 20.29 25.36
C SER A 656 -46.52 19.69 25.55
N LEU A 657 -46.62 18.35 25.49
CA LEU A 657 -47.88 17.64 25.62
C LEU A 657 -48.29 17.51 27.09
N ALA A 658 -49.26 18.31 27.54
CA ALA A 658 -49.72 18.34 28.93
C ALA A 658 -50.26 16.99 29.46
N ASN A 659 -50.76 16.12 28.56
CA ASN A 659 -51.28 14.80 28.93
C ASN A 659 -50.17 13.73 29.01
N TRP A 660 -48.92 14.08 28.69
CA TRP A 660 -47.79 13.19 28.85
C TRP A 660 -47.35 13.20 30.32
N LYS A 661 -47.78 12.20 31.09
CA LYS A 661 -47.21 11.93 32.40
C LYS A 661 -45.78 11.47 32.19
N ASN A 662 -44.80 12.31 32.54
CA ASN A 662 -43.41 11.89 32.63
C ASN A 662 -43.36 10.66 33.54
N VAL A 663 -43.06 9.50 32.97
CA VAL A 663 -42.77 8.30 33.74
C VAL A 663 -41.31 8.44 34.13
N ASP A 664 -41.06 8.74 35.40
CA ASP A 664 -39.72 8.65 35.96
C ASP A 664 -39.35 7.17 35.97
N LEU A 665 -38.34 6.80 35.19
CA LEU A 665 -37.80 5.46 35.15
C LEU A 665 -36.79 5.29 36.30
N ASP A 666 -36.64 4.06 36.79
CA ASP A 666 -35.67 3.71 37.83
C ASP A 666 -34.20 3.82 37.35
N GLY A 667 -33.97 4.08 36.05
CA GLY A 667 -32.66 4.22 35.44
C GLY A 667 -32.63 5.21 34.27
N GLU A 668 -31.44 5.58 33.83
CA GLU A 668 -31.24 6.50 32.71
C GLU A 668 -31.51 5.83 31.35
N LEU A 669 -32.13 6.58 30.44
CA LEU A 669 -32.33 6.17 29.06
C LEU A 669 -31.02 6.37 28.29
N LEU A 670 -30.39 5.30 27.83
CA LEU A 670 -29.09 5.36 27.15
C LEU A 670 -29.19 5.40 25.62
N PHE A 671 -30.40 5.35 25.07
CA PHE A 671 -30.65 5.23 23.63
C PHE A 671 -31.95 5.95 23.23
N ASP A 672 -32.14 6.15 21.93
CA ASP A 672 -33.33 6.73 21.32
C ASP A 672 -34.62 5.93 21.60
N ILE A 673 -35.78 6.60 21.62
CA ILE A 673 -37.04 5.93 21.91
C ILE A 673 -37.52 5.15 20.68
N LYS A 674 -37.58 3.82 20.79
CA LYS A 674 -38.13 2.97 19.73
C LYS A 674 -39.65 3.06 19.71
N THR A 675 -40.20 3.46 18.57
CA THR A 675 -41.64 3.62 18.36
C THR A 675 -42.14 2.64 17.29
N ILE A 676 -43.40 2.23 17.39
CA ILE A 676 -44.07 1.39 16.40
C ILE A 676 -45.10 2.27 15.69
N GLN A 677 -45.08 2.28 14.35
CA GLN A 677 -46.08 2.99 13.55
C GLN A 677 -47.08 1.99 12.96
N PHE A 678 -48.33 2.05 13.41
CA PHE A 678 -49.40 1.23 12.84
C PHE A 678 -49.85 1.82 11.49
N LYS A 679 -49.83 1.02 10.42
CA LYS A 679 -50.41 1.44 9.12
C LYS A 679 -51.92 1.59 9.28
N LYS A 680 -52.45 2.83 9.22
CA LYS A 680 -53.90 3.07 9.10
C LYS A 680 -54.44 2.25 7.92
N HIS A 681 -55.22 1.21 8.19
CA HIS A 681 -55.97 0.51 7.16
C HIS A 681 -57.01 1.49 6.61
N ARG A 682 -56.91 1.84 5.32
CA ARG A 682 -58.06 2.38 4.58
C ARG A 682 -59.10 1.26 4.53
N LEU A 683 -60.19 1.42 5.28
CA LEU A 683 -61.40 0.64 5.01
C LEU A 683 -61.85 0.97 3.58
N PRO A 684 -62.10 -0.03 2.73
CA PRO A 684 -62.66 0.23 1.40
C PRO A 684 -64.07 0.79 1.57
N HIS A 685 -64.32 1.97 0.99
CA HIS A 685 -65.69 2.41 0.70
C HIS A 685 -66.29 1.43 -0.30
N TYR A 686 -67.12 0.51 0.19
CA TYR A 686 -68.10 -0.16 -0.65
C TYR A 686 -69.33 0.74 -0.77
N PHE A 687 -69.78 0.91 -2.01
CA PHE A 687 -71.01 1.58 -2.41
C PHE A 687 -72.23 1.09 -1.62
N HIS A 688 -73.10 2.02 -1.23
CA HIS A 688 -74.48 2.04 -1.71
C HIS A 688 -74.93 3.48 -1.95
#